data_AF-A0A943AKA5-F1
#
_entry.id   AF-A0A943AKA5-F1
#
_cell.length_a   1.000
_cell.length_b   1.000
_cell.length_c   1.000
_cell.angle_alpha   90.00
_cell.angle_beta   90.00
_cell.angle_gamma   90.00
#
_symmetry.space_group_name_H-M   'P 1'
#
loop_
_entity.id
_entity.type
_entity.pdbx_description
1 polymer ?
#
loop_
_entity_poly.entity_id
_entity_poly.type
_entity_poly.pdbx_seq_one_letter_code
_entity_poly.pdbx_strand_id
1 'polypeptide(L)'
;MKKKVVAAALSLTMCMSMVVQAGASALSDGVSGGVVEDVVVTEPFESEEELPEEPETPEIPEENQGDSLEIPETDVTPEATVTPEATVTPEATVTPEATVMPEATVTPEEESLMQQEDILSAGSDGLESPETDAIFQVQLGESTSGSVTVGPEYWIKVPEGWKLAKKTGKENRTEFGGESAEAEQQPADDMSMQETVSDEVISEVEEDVLPMEDVAPVETEPMNQEELSMAGAGVGAGIDGTSTAAAAEGRDVYTEADGIVQVTTNSVKGSHTGYYLFDKNGIMVTGKKTVQPGTPGYMMSKEGELYFTEESTAVLHKEYTGTPKTPVTSDLGQQKKNYWLYQDGKFRLYGKSGPNISVKSMNDKYKDTGYLSVNGKYYCLEDDGTPRTGFIGINGSKYFFDPASEIPGEMFMGGWRCMGTNSKGEKWIYFNRKNKGKDKGKAVIHKGNVAITVTPKSKSIKYLLDHNGYILKNRRTKCVDKAWYGSDSQGRIVKDKLVRYGKYRYYFTKNGKQVGWKNVWKQCPTSAGLKYYYFGSTAGCVSEKKGWQKVKWPSGKFLGWFYFRDNGDHYMGRWVGNQYFDDIGKLASGIKTIDGKTYFFEISDSNTHRGKVFKNTMIKYNNKWYYAESDGQLSNNEWRKINGKWYYFKNFVSQTNIFVWKDGTYGWLDEQGKFCTGWVVLSNSENKVRYVNPKGNGFYKNTSAVIDGLRYYFDEKAYRINDLTSVYRGPYYVEVDRTNGVMTIYDQSRTVPVKTIRVSVGRPGTETPTGRFVLRRSGRWQSLMGPSWGQYGTHVQGAGLGGIFIHSVSGAQMNPYSVPAAEYNKLGNPASHGCIRVCVADAKWIYENCNGATIRILDKKYESREALKGPLGRRARVPMRPPYNFDPTDPSI
;
A
#
# COMPACT_ATOMS: atom_id res chain seq x y z
N MET A 1 12.42 53.29 -0.95
CA MET A 1 13.59 53.17 -0.04
C MET A 1 14.46 52.02 -0.58
N LYS A 2 15.76 52.19 -0.84
CA LYS A 2 16.90 51.69 -0.01
C LYS A 2 16.63 50.26 0.56
N LYS A 3 17.39 49.19 0.28
CA LYS A 3 18.71 48.99 -0.40
C LYS A 3 18.81 47.64 -1.17
N LYS A 4 19.89 47.48 -1.96
CA LYS A 4 20.28 46.35 -2.85
C LYS A 4 20.86 45.11 -2.12
N VAL A 5 20.75 43.92 -2.73
CA VAL A 5 21.80 42.88 -3.05
C VAL A 5 21.15 41.89 -4.07
N VAL A 6 21.42 41.87 -5.39
CA VAL A 6 22.57 41.29 -6.16
C VAL A 6 22.67 39.76 -6.01
N ALA A 7 22.05 38.94 -6.87
CA ALA A 7 22.55 38.39 -8.16
C ALA A 7 23.64 37.27 -8.01
N ALA A 8 23.80 36.31 -8.93
CA ALA A 8 23.27 36.16 -10.29
C ALA A 8 23.03 34.68 -10.67
N ALA A 9 22.25 34.44 -11.73
CA ALA A 9 22.14 33.13 -12.38
C ALA A 9 21.81 33.29 -13.88
N LEU A 10 22.65 32.77 -14.79
CA LEU A 10 22.25 32.27 -16.11
C LEU A 10 23.40 31.50 -16.81
N SER A 11 23.02 30.66 -17.76
CA SER A 11 23.82 30.11 -18.88
C SER A 11 25.05 29.24 -18.58
N LEU A 12 24.96 27.96 -18.94
CA LEU A 12 25.83 27.44 -20.01
C LEU A 12 25.16 26.25 -20.74
N THR A 13 25.20 26.25 -22.07
CA THR A 13 24.79 25.14 -22.93
C THR A 13 25.66 25.17 -24.18
N MET A 14 26.08 23.99 -24.67
CA MET A 14 26.88 23.75 -25.88
C MET A 14 28.26 24.43 -25.96
N CYS A 15 29.30 23.60 -25.90
CA CYS A 15 30.53 23.77 -26.68
C CYS A 15 30.93 22.41 -27.28
N MET A 16 30.96 22.31 -28.61
CA MET A 16 31.50 21.20 -29.38
C MET A 16 32.10 21.79 -30.66
N SER A 17 33.22 21.22 -31.12
CA SER A 17 33.95 21.57 -32.35
C SER A 17 34.45 23.02 -32.54
N MET A 18 35.75 23.15 -32.85
CA MET A 18 36.29 24.24 -33.66
C MET A 18 37.06 23.63 -34.83
N VAL A 19 36.63 23.92 -36.06
CA VAL A 19 37.41 23.74 -37.30
C VAL A 19 37.13 24.96 -38.19
N VAL A 20 38.18 25.58 -38.70
CA VAL A 20 38.23 26.87 -39.43
C VAL A 20 39.48 26.77 -40.33
N GLN A 21 39.58 27.18 -41.61
CA GLN A 21 38.71 27.84 -42.61
C GLN A 21 39.03 27.16 -43.99
N ALA A 22 38.49 27.45 -45.20
CA ALA A 22 37.55 28.42 -45.79
C ALA A 22 36.92 27.73 -47.05
N GLY A 23 36.07 28.32 -47.91
CA GLY A 23 35.43 29.64 -48.00
C GLY A 23 34.78 29.83 -49.40
N ALA A 24 34.01 30.93 -49.61
CA ALA A 24 33.24 31.27 -50.83
C ALA A 24 32.04 30.31 -51.13
N SER A 25 30.78 30.76 -51.08
CA SER A 25 30.02 31.60 -52.04
C SER A 25 29.53 30.81 -53.28
N ALA A 26 28.25 30.83 -53.68
CA ALA A 26 27.10 31.60 -53.17
C ALA A 26 25.72 30.93 -53.45
N LEU A 27 24.66 31.57 -52.92
CA LEU A 27 23.25 31.71 -53.36
C LEU A 27 22.86 31.15 -54.77
N SER A 28 21.62 30.69 -55.02
CA SER A 28 20.39 30.62 -54.19
C SER A 28 19.27 29.80 -54.87
N ASP A 29 18.27 29.40 -54.08
CA ASP A 29 16.88 29.03 -54.46
C ASP A 29 16.67 27.84 -55.42
N GLY A 30 15.39 27.50 -55.65
CA GLY A 30 14.95 26.37 -56.47
C GLY A 30 13.42 26.31 -56.61
N VAL A 31 12.88 25.09 -56.81
CA VAL A 31 11.45 24.71 -56.96
C VAL A 31 10.90 24.61 -58.40
N SER A 32 10.29 23.45 -58.67
CA SER A 32 9.33 23.11 -59.76
C SER A 32 9.86 22.90 -61.19
N GLY A 33 9.08 22.11 -61.95
CA GLY A 33 9.27 21.78 -63.36
C GLY A 33 9.68 20.32 -63.59
N GLY A 34 8.90 19.59 -64.38
CA GLY A 34 9.24 18.25 -64.87
C GLY A 34 9.00 18.16 -66.38
N VAL A 35 8.73 16.95 -66.90
CA VAL A 35 8.54 16.56 -68.32
C VAL A 35 9.84 16.05 -68.98
N VAL A 36 9.69 15.33 -70.11
CA VAL A 36 10.48 14.17 -70.57
C VAL A 36 11.35 14.45 -71.81
N GLU A 37 11.96 13.37 -72.37
CA GLU A 37 12.64 13.24 -73.68
C GLU A 37 14.08 13.86 -73.71
N ASP A 38 15.15 13.05 -73.77
CA ASP A 38 15.76 12.33 -74.93
C ASP A 38 16.95 13.15 -75.53
N VAL A 39 18.05 12.62 -76.11
CA VAL A 39 18.45 11.24 -76.47
C VAL A 39 20.00 11.16 -76.66
N VAL A 40 20.67 10.05 -76.29
CA VAL A 40 22.00 9.53 -76.79
C VAL A 40 23.26 10.45 -76.64
N VAL A 41 24.52 10.04 -76.43
CA VAL A 41 25.29 8.77 -76.37
C VAL A 41 25.93 8.62 -74.94
N THR A 42 26.92 7.79 -74.54
CA THR A 42 27.95 6.95 -75.21
C THR A 42 28.43 5.80 -74.29
N GLU A 43 29.05 4.78 -74.88
CA GLU A 43 29.94 3.77 -74.23
C GLU A 43 31.43 4.24 -74.26
N PRO A 44 32.45 3.60 -73.64
CA PRO A 44 32.51 2.17 -73.21
C PRO A 44 33.23 1.83 -71.87
N PHE A 45 33.19 0.52 -71.54
CA PHE A 45 34.22 -0.32 -70.87
C PHE A 45 35.02 0.19 -69.64
N GLU A 46 34.94 -0.58 -68.54
CA GLU A 46 36.11 -0.98 -67.73
C GLU A 46 35.84 -2.36 -67.07
N SER A 47 36.88 -3.12 -66.67
CA SER A 47 36.78 -4.59 -66.51
C SER A 47 37.61 -5.22 -65.38
N GLU A 48 36.98 -6.22 -64.72
CA GLU A 48 37.57 -7.42 -64.07
C GLU A 48 38.37 -7.33 -62.73
N GLU A 49 38.60 -8.52 -62.16
CA GLU A 49 39.26 -8.90 -60.89
C GLU A 49 38.61 -8.39 -59.58
N GLU A 50 37.62 -9.09 -59.01
CA GLU A 50 37.69 -10.33 -58.20
C GLU A 50 38.09 -10.17 -56.71
N LEU A 51 37.18 -10.58 -55.82
CA LEU A 51 37.46 -11.06 -54.46
C LEU A 51 36.54 -12.28 -54.18
N PRO A 52 36.97 -13.26 -53.37
CA PRO A 52 36.45 -14.64 -53.45
C PRO A 52 35.13 -14.92 -52.73
N GLU A 53 34.55 -16.06 -53.10
CA GLU A 53 33.19 -16.55 -52.79
C GLU A 53 32.95 -16.94 -51.31
N GLU A 54 31.70 -16.79 -50.86
CA GLU A 54 31.12 -17.59 -49.77
C GLU A 54 30.34 -18.77 -50.37
N PRO A 55 30.33 -19.98 -49.75
CA PRO A 55 29.60 -21.12 -50.29
C PRO A 55 28.09 -21.07 -49.98
N GLU A 56 27.30 -21.05 -51.05
CA GLU A 56 25.90 -21.53 -51.13
C GLU A 56 25.76 -23.02 -50.70
N THR A 57 24.61 -23.67 -50.47
CA THR A 57 23.13 -23.38 -50.50
C THR A 57 22.47 -24.39 -49.47
N PRO A 58 21.13 -24.67 -49.35
CA PRO A 58 19.95 -24.35 -50.18
C PRO A 58 18.73 -23.76 -49.43
N GLU A 59 17.68 -23.47 -50.20
CA GLU A 59 16.40 -22.88 -49.76
C GLU A 59 15.24 -23.88 -49.59
N ILE A 60 14.22 -23.45 -48.80
CA ILE A 60 12.76 -23.74 -48.97
C ILE A 60 12.29 -25.18 -48.63
N PRO A 61 11.06 -25.40 -48.11
CA PRO A 61 9.90 -24.48 -48.05
C PRO A 61 9.39 -24.08 -46.66
N GLU A 62 8.48 -23.10 -46.65
CA GLU A 62 7.63 -22.74 -45.50
C GLU A 62 6.52 -23.78 -45.27
N GLU A 63 6.19 -24.08 -44.00
CA GLU A 63 4.81 -24.34 -43.59
C GLU A 63 4.57 -23.85 -42.14
N ASN A 64 3.36 -24.02 -41.60
CA ASN A 64 2.69 -22.95 -40.86
C ASN A 64 2.30 -23.30 -39.40
N GLN A 65 2.24 -22.25 -38.55
CA GLN A 65 1.59 -22.18 -37.22
C GLN A 65 2.17 -23.00 -36.04
N GLY A 66 2.08 -22.42 -34.83
CA GLY A 66 1.70 -23.23 -33.65
C GLY A 66 2.55 -23.19 -32.38
N ASP A 67 3.49 -22.26 -32.18
CA ASP A 67 4.35 -22.31 -30.97
C ASP A 67 3.58 -22.12 -29.65
N SER A 68 3.62 -23.15 -28.79
CA SER A 68 2.94 -23.23 -27.50
C SER A 68 3.88 -23.86 -26.46
N LEU A 69 4.74 -23.02 -25.87
CA LEU A 69 5.77 -23.45 -24.93
C LEU A 69 5.21 -23.74 -23.54
N GLU A 70 4.81 -25.00 -23.32
CA GLU A 70 4.75 -25.58 -21.97
C GLU A 70 6.17 -25.82 -21.40
N ILE A 71 6.29 -25.83 -20.07
CA ILE A 71 7.57 -25.99 -19.37
C ILE A 71 7.51 -27.27 -18.52
N PRO A 72 8.31 -28.32 -18.83
CA PRO A 72 8.50 -29.45 -17.93
C PRO A 72 9.60 -29.16 -16.90
N GLU A 73 9.39 -29.60 -15.65
CA GLU A 73 10.44 -29.67 -14.62
C GLU A 73 11.15 -31.03 -14.69
N THR A 74 12.46 -31.06 -14.40
CA THR A 74 13.22 -32.31 -14.20
C THR A 74 14.30 -32.13 -13.13
N ASP A 75 14.23 -32.93 -12.07
CA ASP A 75 15.31 -33.12 -11.09
C ASP A 75 16.48 -33.92 -11.69
N VAL A 76 17.72 -33.54 -11.34
CA VAL A 76 18.87 -34.47 -11.35
C VAL A 76 19.87 -34.08 -10.25
N THR A 77 20.28 -35.04 -9.42
CA THR A 77 21.43 -34.93 -8.50
C THR A 77 22.74 -35.37 -9.17
N PRO A 78 23.90 -35.04 -8.57
CA PRO A 78 24.91 -36.09 -8.39
C PRO A 78 25.60 -36.06 -7.00
N GLU A 79 26.42 -37.07 -6.74
CA GLU A 79 26.93 -37.44 -5.41
C GLU A 79 28.25 -36.76 -4.97
N ALA A 80 28.66 -37.06 -3.73
CA ALA A 80 29.71 -36.42 -2.96
C ALA A 80 31.15 -36.91 -3.25
N THR A 81 32.16 -36.23 -2.68
CA THR A 81 33.33 -36.91 -2.07
C THR A 81 34.16 -36.03 -1.10
N VAL A 82 34.51 -36.62 0.05
CA VAL A 82 35.67 -36.38 0.95
C VAL A 82 35.87 -35.03 1.68
N THR A 83 35.91 -35.12 3.02
CA THR A 83 36.42 -34.14 4.01
C THR A 83 37.92 -34.29 4.32
N PRO A 84 38.53 -33.32 5.02
CA PRO A 84 39.15 -33.69 6.31
C PRO A 84 38.81 -32.75 7.49
N GLU A 85 39.20 -33.16 8.69
CA GLU A 85 38.92 -32.57 10.02
C GLU A 85 39.95 -31.46 10.40
N ALA A 86 39.98 -30.78 11.56
CA ALA A 86 39.30 -30.96 12.85
C ALA A 86 39.29 -29.68 13.74
N THR A 87 38.33 -29.56 14.68
CA THR A 87 38.36 -28.73 15.93
C THR A 87 38.56 -27.20 15.83
N VAL A 88 38.24 -26.32 16.80
CA VAL A 88 38.00 -26.44 18.27
C VAL A 88 36.78 -25.56 18.68
N THR A 89 36.04 -25.93 19.74
CA THR A 89 35.01 -25.12 20.44
C THR A 89 35.62 -23.94 21.24
N PRO A 90 34.83 -22.92 21.61
CA PRO A 90 34.33 -22.90 22.99
C PRO A 90 32.87 -22.43 23.16
N GLU A 91 32.30 -22.72 24.33
CA GLU A 91 30.96 -22.26 24.75
C GLU A 91 30.98 -20.85 25.32
N ALA A 92 29.89 -20.09 25.14
CA ALA A 92 29.47 -19.04 26.04
C ALA A 92 27.94 -18.85 25.93
N THR A 93 27.23 -18.99 27.05
CA THR A 93 25.76 -18.84 27.13
C THR A 93 25.39 -17.36 27.29
N VAL A 94 24.24 -16.94 26.73
CA VAL A 94 23.27 -16.00 27.36
C VAL A 94 22.03 -15.85 26.47
N THR A 95 20.84 -15.97 27.07
CA THR A 95 19.53 -15.62 26.47
C THR A 95 19.12 -14.18 26.81
N PRO A 96 18.33 -13.54 25.95
CA PRO A 96 17.37 -12.53 26.40
C PRO A 96 15.92 -12.90 26.04
N GLU A 97 14.99 -12.49 26.89
CA GLU A 97 13.55 -12.70 26.73
C GLU A 97 12.88 -11.61 25.86
N ALA A 98 11.57 -11.72 25.65
CA ALA A 98 10.77 -10.73 24.95
C ALA A 98 10.50 -9.48 25.82
N THR A 99 10.22 -8.34 25.17
CA THR A 99 9.72 -7.13 25.82
C THR A 99 8.52 -6.57 25.06
N VAL A 100 7.54 -6.04 25.80
CA VAL A 100 6.24 -5.56 25.29
C VAL A 100 6.31 -4.07 24.91
N MET A 101 5.33 -3.59 24.14
CA MET A 101 5.09 -2.18 23.84
C MET A 101 4.90 -1.32 25.11
N PRO A 102 5.26 -0.03 25.05
CA PRO A 102 4.57 1.03 25.77
C PRO A 102 3.76 1.92 24.80
N GLU A 103 2.54 2.28 25.21
CA GLU A 103 1.88 3.52 24.74
C GLU A 103 2.28 4.67 25.68
N ALA A 104 2.37 5.89 25.14
CA ALA A 104 2.40 7.12 25.93
C ALA A 104 1.83 8.28 25.11
N THR A 105 0.78 8.92 25.61
CA THR A 105 0.07 10.03 24.96
C THR A 105 0.73 11.36 25.29
N VAL A 106 0.81 12.26 24.31
CA VAL A 106 1.09 13.70 24.54
C VAL A 106 0.15 14.51 23.63
N THR A 107 -0.68 15.37 24.24
CA THR A 107 -1.50 16.38 23.56
C THR A 107 -0.64 17.57 23.14
N PRO A 108 -1.14 18.43 22.23
CA PRO A 108 -1.62 19.70 22.77
C PRO A 108 -2.92 20.22 22.12
N GLU A 109 -3.58 21.08 22.88
CA GLU A 109 -4.60 22.04 22.43
C GLU A 109 -3.89 23.26 21.78
N GLU A 110 -4.52 24.28 21.16
CA GLU A 110 -5.94 24.66 21.06
C GLU A 110 -6.19 25.51 19.76
N GLU A 111 -7.33 26.21 19.73
CA GLU A 111 -7.69 27.41 18.94
C GLU A 111 -8.22 27.31 17.48
N SER A 112 -9.05 28.33 17.18
CA SER A 112 -9.57 28.78 15.88
C SER A 112 -10.72 27.99 15.23
N LEU A 113 -11.90 28.10 15.85
CA LEU A 113 -13.19 27.92 15.17
C LEU A 113 -13.51 29.10 14.25
N MET A 114 -13.95 28.84 13.02
CA MET A 114 -14.94 29.71 12.40
C MET A 114 -15.88 28.98 11.42
N GLN A 115 -17.12 28.83 11.88
CA GLN A 115 -18.38 28.98 11.13
C GLN A 115 -18.61 28.18 9.84
N GLN A 116 -19.64 27.33 9.90
CA GLN A 116 -20.53 27.07 8.76
C GLN A 116 -21.97 27.38 9.21
N GLU A 117 -22.71 28.13 8.39
CA GLU A 117 -24.03 28.65 8.73
C GLU A 117 -25.11 27.57 8.60
N ASP A 118 -26.01 27.50 9.59
CA ASP A 118 -27.36 26.95 9.43
C ASP A 118 -28.33 27.95 10.08
N ILE A 119 -29.38 28.34 9.34
CA ILE A 119 -30.10 29.62 9.58
C ILE A 119 -31.55 29.38 10.02
N LEU A 120 -31.88 29.90 11.21
CA LEU A 120 -33.20 30.08 11.83
C LEU A 120 -33.98 28.82 12.28
N SER A 121 -34.95 28.90 13.19
CA SER A 121 -35.13 29.72 14.42
C SER A 121 -36.46 29.33 15.08
N ALA A 122 -36.54 29.43 16.41
CA ALA A 122 -37.74 29.31 17.25
C ALA A 122 -38.49 27.95 17.18
N GLY A 123 -39.22 27.54 18.22
CA GLY A 123 -39.37 28.14 19.55
C GLY A 123 -39.78 27.06 20.57
N SER A 124 -39.91 27.46 21.84
CA SER A 124 -40.59 26.64 22.84
C SER A 124 -42.09 26.55 22.52
N ASP A 125 -42.76 25.53 23.07
CA ASP A 125 -43.95 25.67 23.94
C ASP A 125 -44.77 24.37 24.01
N GLY A 126 -45.67 24.33 25.00
CA GLY A 126 -46.97 23.64 24.89
C GLY A 126 -46.95 22.12 24.75
N LEU A 127 -46.99 21.41 25.88
CA LEU A 127 -47.40 20.00 25.90
C LEU A 127 -48.95 19.88 25.85
N GLU A 128 -49.57 20.38 24.78
CA GLU A 128 -51.04 20.31 24.63
C GLU A 128 -51.54 18.88 24.40
N SER A 129 -52.28 18.36 25.37
CA SER A 129 -53.17 17.22 25.20
C SER A 129 -54.46 17.66 24.50
N PRO A 130 -54.87 17.06 23.37
CA PRO A 130 -56.06 17.50 22.65
C PRO A 130 -57.34 17.16 23.43
N GLU A 131 -58.06 18.20 23.82
CA GLU A 131 -59.38 18.07 24.44
C GLU A 131 -60.40 17.41 23.49
N THR A 132 -61.40 16.75 24.07
CA THR A 132 -62.60 16.36 23.35
C THR A 132 -63.83 16.60 24.22
N ASP A 133 -64.51 17.70 23.96
CA ASP A 133 -65.88 17.99 24.37
C ASP A 133 -66.63 18.70 23.25
N ALA A 134 -67.76 18.11 22.85
CA ALA A 134 -68.93 18.77 22.26
C ALA A 134 -70.04 17.71 22.00
N ILE A 135 -71.30 18.14 22.04
CA ILE A 135 -72.50 17.38 21.62
C ILE A 135 -72.82 16.15 22.49
N PHE A 136 -73.32 16.40 23.69
CA PHE A 136 -74.74 16.17 23.98
C PHE A 136 -75.16 17.01 25.20
N GLN A 137 -76.00 18.04 25.00
CA GLN A 137 -76.67 18.71 26.11
C GLN A 137 -77.86 17.87 26.56
N VAL A 138 -77.91 17.59 27.86
CA VAL A 138 -79.08 17.04 28.57
C VAL A 138 -79.17 17.81 29.90
N GLN A 139 -80.39 18.16 30.33
CA GLN A 139 -80.63 18.83 31.61
C GLN A 139 -79.93 18.09 32.76
N LEU A 140 -79.17 18.82 33.59
CA LEU A 140 -78.66 18.29 34.85
C LEU A 140 -79.82 18.28 35.87
N GLY A 141 -80.59 17.18 35.89
CA GLY A 141 -81.46 16.86 37.02
C GLY A 141 -80.61 16.36 38.19
N GLU A 142 -80.86 16.87 39.40
CA GLU A 142 -80.22 16.36 40.60
C GLU A 142 -80.59 14.89 40.81
N SER A 143 -79.59 14.04 41.03
CA SER A 143 -79.78 12.62 41.34
C SER A 143 -78.57 12.11 42.12
N THR A 144 -78.81 11.67 43.35
CA THR A 144 -77.80 11.35 44.35
C THR A 144 -77.12 10.01 44.08
N SER A 145 -76.10 9.98 43.22
CA SER A 145 -75.13 8.88 43.23
C SER A 145 -74.33 8.94 44.53
N GLY A 146 -74.60 8.02 45.46
CA GLY A 146 -73.92 7.98 46.74
C GLY A 146 -72.41 7.77 46.57
N SER A 147 -71.63 8.80 46.89
CA SER A 147 -70.19 8.66 47.11
C SER A 147 -69.96 8.23 48.56
N VAL A 148 -69.27 7.10 48.77
CA VAL A 148 -69.04 6.51 50.09
C VAL A 148 -67.55 6.25 50.32
N THR A 149 -67.07 6.63 51.50
CA THR A 149 -65.70 6.37 51.93
C THR A 149 -65.69 5.28 53.02
N VAL A 150 -64.98 4.19 52.77
CA VAL A 150 -64.92 2.97 53.59
C VAL A 150 -63.48 2.54 53.87
N GLY A 151 -63.24 1.73 54.90
CA GLY A 151 -62.01 0.96 55.03
C GLY A 151 -62.12 -0.43 54.36
N PRO A 152 -61.02 -1.19 54.26
CA PRO A 152 -61.02 -2.55 53.69
C PRO A 152 -62.05 -3.49 54.30
N GLU A 153 -62.33 -3.34 55.60
CA GLU A 153 -63.24 -4.17 56.41
C GLU A 153 -64.71 -4.12 55.97
N TYR A 154 -65.09 -3.16 55.11
CA TYR A 154 -66.43 -3.09 54.50
C TYR A 154 -66.58 -3.97 53.25
N TRP A 155 -65.47 -4.36 52.61
CA TRP A 155 -65.48 -5.31 51.50
C TRP A 155 -65.53 -6.74 52.06
N ILE A 156 -66.52 -7.52 51.62
CA ILE A 156 -66.82 -8.84 52.15
C ILE A 156 -66.52 -9.89 51.08
N LYS A 157 -65.61 -10.83 51.35
CA LYS A 157 -65.39 -11.99 50.49
C LYS A 157 -66.45 -13.07 50.74
N VAL A 158 -67.14 -13.46 49.67
CA VAL A 158 -68.12 -14.55 49.64
C VAL A 158 -67.76 -15.56 48.53
N PRO A 159 -68.26 -16.80 48.55
CA PRO A 159 -67.94 -17.80 47.52
C PRO A 159 -68.27 -17.33 46.10
N GLU A 160 -69.34 -16.57 45.93
CA GLU A 160 -69.88 -16.13 44.64
C GLU A 160 -69.22 -14.83 44.12
N GLY A 161 -68.33 -14.18 44.88
CA GLY A 161 -67.73 -12.91 44.48
C GLY A 161 -67.26 -12.04 45.64
N TRP A 162 -67.65 -10.77 45.62
CA TRP A 162 -67.40 -9.77 46.65
C TRP A 162 -68.69 -9.01 46.95
N LYS A 163 -68.92 -8.57 48.18
CA LYS A 163 -69.99 -7.63 48.56
C LYS A 163 -69.40 -6.39 49.22
N LEU A 164 -70.18 -5.32 49.33
CA LEU A 164 -69.81 -4.11 50.07
C LEU A 164 -70.90 -3.79 51.12
N ALA A 165 -70.49 -3.65 52.38
CA ALA A 165 -71.37 -3.24 53.46
C ALA A 165 -71.68 -1.73 53.42
N LYS A 166 -72.91 -1.36 53.80
CA LYS A 166 -73.32 0.03 54.01
C LYS A 166 -72.90 0.50 55.41
N LYS A 167 -72.52 1.79 55.53
CA LYS A 167 -72.28 2.42 56.83
C LYS A 167 -73.61 2.73 57.51
N THR A 168 -73.95 1.96 58.54
CA THR A 168 -75.12 2.22 59.41
C THR A 168 -74.89 3.49 60.22
N GLY A 169 -75.72 4.52 60.00
CA GLY A 169 -75.49 5.87 60.52
C GLY A 169 -75.66 6.04 62.03
N LYS A 170 -74.59 5.79 62.79
CA LYS A 170 -74.47 6.19 64.21
C LYS A 170 -73.14 6.82 64.64
N GLU A 171 -72.22 7.05 63.71
CA GLU A 171 -71.01 7.88 63.94
C GLU A 171 -71.05 9.10 63.04
N ASN A 172 -71.87 10.09 63.41
CA ASN A 172 -71.93 11.36 62.69
C ASN A 172 -72.35 12.54 63.59
N ARG A 173 -71.73 12.66 64.78
CA ARG A 173 -71.77 13.91 65.56
C ARG A 173 -70.64 14.02 66.60
N THR A 174 -69.67 14.89 66.32
CA THR A 174 -68.83 15.53 67.34
C THR A 174 -68.58 16.97 66.88
N GLU A 175 -69.33 17.93 67.42
CA GLU A 175 -69.19 19.35 67.08
C GLU A 175 -68.23 20.05 68.05
N PHE A 176 -67.09 20.48 67.51
CA PHE A 176 -66.28 21.62 67.97
C PHE A 176 -65.49 22.11 66.74
N GLY A 177 -65.43 23.39 66.40
CA GLY A 177 -66.05 24.56 67.03
C GLY A 177 -65.21 25.80 66.72
N GLY A 178 -65.63 26.60 65.73
CA GLY A 178 -64.92 27.79 65.26
C GLY A 178 -65.72 28.46 64.14
N GLU A 179 -65.91 29.76 64.23
CA GLU A 179 -67.00 30.46 63.53
C GLU A 179 -66.61 31.12 62.19
N SER A 180 -67.66 31.53 61.49
CA SER A 180 -67.76 32.20 60.19
C SER A 180 -66.69 33.24 59.80
N ALA A 181 -66.47 33.35 58.48
CA ALA A 181 -66.13 34.61 57.83
C ALA A 181 -66.98 34.82 56.57
N GLU A 182 -67.44 36.06 56.36
CA GLU A 182 -68.16 36.55 55.17
C GLU A 182 -67.12 36.94 54.08
N ALA A 183 -67.29 36.60 52.80
CA ALA A 183 -68.05 37.30 51.74
C ALA A 183 -67.33 38.46 51.02
N GLU A 184 -67.40 38.39 49.68
CA GLU A 184 -67.21 39.46 48.67
C GLU A 184 -65.83 40.15 48.49
N GLN A 185 -65.79 41.05 47.50
CA GLN A 185 -64.63 41.41 46.66
C GLN A 185 -64.11 42.83 46.93
N GLN A 186 -62.82 43.11 46.66
CA GLN A 186 -62.31 44.17 45.73
C GLN A 186 -60.76 44.38 45.89
N PRO A 187 -60.07 45.12 44.99
CA PRO A 187 -58.60 45.00 44.79
C PRO A 187 -57.74 46.26 45.10
N ALA A 188 -56.42 46.13 44.86
CA ALA A 188 -55.35 47.16 44.85
C ALA A 188 -54.88 47.65 46.25
N ASP A 189 -53.62 48.04 46.52
CA ASP A 189 -52.59 48.72 45.69
C ASP A 189 -51.10 48.34 46.02
N ASP A 190 -50.20 48.67 45.06
CA ASP A 190 -48.77 49.11 45.11
C ASP A 190 -47.67 48.52 46.07
N MET A 191 -46.42 48.96 45.80
CA MET A 191 -45.08 48.57 46.31
C MET A 191 -44.83 48.81 47.84
N SER A 192 -43.73 48.38 48.50
CA SER A 192 -42.32 48.33 48.07
C SER A 192 -41.32 47.61 49.02
N MET A 193 -40.11 47.28 48.49
CA MET A 193 -38.81 47.03 49.19
C MET A 193 -38.70 45.82 50.16
N GLN A 194 -37.54 45.20 50.44
CA GLN A 194 -36.14 45.34 49.96
C GLN A 194 -35.33 44.02 50.19
N GLU A 195 -34.31 43.74 49.36
CA GLU A 195 -33.01 43.04 49.67
C GLU A 195 -33.00 41.62 50.29
N THR A 196 -31.95 40.77 50.20
CA THR A 196 -30.64 40.70 49.46
C THR A 196 -30.36 39.20 49.12
N VAL A 197 -29.61 38.77 48.08
CA VAL A 197 -28.13 38.52 47.98
C VAL A 197 -27.46 37.99 49.28
N SER A 198 -26.47 37.09 49.37
CA SER A 198 -25.50 36.38 48.47
C SER A 198 -24.90 35.17 49.27
N ASP A 199 -24.07 34.22 48.81
CA ASP A 199 -23.75 33.57 47.51
C ASP A 199 -22.81 32.34 47.74
N GLU A 200 -22.35 31.63 46.69
CA GLU A 200 -21.20 30.67 46.64
C GLU A 200 -21.26 29.33 47.45
N VAL A 201 -20.45 28.26 47.23
CA VAL A 201 -19.86 27.61 46.01
C VAL A 201 -19.21 26.21 46.36
N ILE A 202 -19.07 25.25 45.41
CA ILE A 202 -18.20 24.01 45.44
C ILE A 202 -18.60 22.90 46.49
N SER A 203 -18.33 21.56 46.42
CA SER A 203 -17.43 20.63 45.65
C SER A 203 -18.03 19.21 45.46
N GLU A 204 -17.54 18.48 44.44
CA GLU A 204 -17.01 17.08 44.30
C GLU A 204 -17.27 16.00 45.42
N VAL A 205 -17.19 14.66 45.21
CA VAL A 205 -16.29 13.82 44.37
C VAL A 205 -16.95 12.46 43.89
N GLU A 206 -16.15 11.50 43.40
CA GLU A 206 -16.47 10.20 42.73
C GLU A 206 -16.75 9.02 43.74
N GLU A 207 -16.88 7.70 43.44
CA GLU A 207 -16.38 6.80 42.37
C GLU A 207 -17.12 5.42 42.32
N ASP A 208 -16.72 4.55 41.36
CA ASP A 208 -16.57 3.07 41.41
C ASP A 208 -17.64 2.01 40.93
N VAL A 209 -17.26 1.34 39.81
CA VAL A 209 -17.17 -0.14 39.55
C VAL A 209 -18.39 -1.11 39.41
N LEU A 210 -18.18 -2.14 38.56
CA LEU A 210 -19.00 -3.35 38.30
C LEU A 210 -18.18 -4.63 38.59
N PRO A 211 -18.79 -5.79 38.91
CA PRO A 211 -18.78 -6.89 37.91
C PRO A 211 -20.02 -7.82 37.94
N MET A 212 -19.94 -8.94 37.20
CA MET A 212 -20.96 -9.97 36.97
C MET A 212 -20.66 -11.26 37.79
N GLU A 213 -21.65 -12.07 38.16
CA GLU A 213 -21.93 -13.39 37.52
C GLU A 213 -23.00 -14.28 38.23
N ASP A 214 -23.89 -14.83 37.39
CA ASP A 214 -24.43 -16.21 37.31
C ASP A 214 -25.24 -16.96 38.41
N VAL A 215 -26.12 -17.85 37.88
CA VAL A 215 -26.90 -18.99 38.45
C VAL A 215 -27.93 -18.81 39.60
N ALA A 216 -29.03 -19.56 39.52
CA ALA A 216 -30.02 -19.82 40.58
C ALA A 216 -29.89 -21.27 41.12
N PRO A 217 -30.43 -21.62 42.32
CA PRO A 217 -31.81 -22.16 42.34
C PRO A 217 -32.64 -21.97 43.64
N VAL A 218 -33.96 -21.90 43.46
CA VAL A 218 -35.07 -22.66 44.12
C VAL A 218 -34.99 -23.13 45.62
N GLU A 219 -36.09 -22.83 46.35
CA GLU A 219 -36.75 -23.55 47.49
C GLU A 219 -36.58 -23.15 48.99
N THR A 220 -37.75 -23.14 49.66
CA THR A 220 -38.09 -23.30 51.11
C THR A 220 -37.69 -22.25 52.18
N GLU A 221 -38.70 -21.47 52.64
CA GLU A 221 -39.31 -21.38 54.00
C GLU A 221 -38.61 -22.07 55.21
N PRO A 222 -38.80 -21.65 56.51
CA PRO A 222 -39.91 -20.83 57.04
C PRO A 222 -39.59 -19.78 58.16
N MET A 223 -40.64 -19.06 58.60
CA MET A 223 -40.83 -18.39 59.93
C MET A 223 -39.87 -17.23 60.33
N ASN A 224 -40.28 -16.22 61.10
CA ASN A 224 -41.29 -16.21 62.17
C ASN A 224 -42.17 -14.92 62.21
N GLN A 225 -43.19 -14.93 63.06
CA GLN A 225 -44.15 -13.85 63.30
C GLN A 225 -43.56 -12.69 64.14
N GLU A 226 -44.07 -11.47 63.92
CA GLU A 226 -44.36 -10.54 65.02
C GLU A 226 -45.62 -9.72 64.67
N GLU A 227 -46.52 -9.52 65.64
CA GLU A 227 -47.85 -8.96 65.45
C GLU A 227 -47.99 -7.65 66.25
N LEU A 228 -48.43 -6.57 65.61
CA LEU A 228 -48.70 -5.28 66.28
C LEU A 228 -50.10 -4.78 65.94
N SER A 229 -50.96 -4.81 66.96
CA SER A 229 -52.38 -4.44 66.89
C SER A 229 -52.62 -2.95 67.16
N MET A 230 -53.61 -2.37 66.49
CA MET A 230 -54.41 -1.27 67.03
C MET A 230 -55.90 -1.55 66.79
N ALA A 231 -56.74 -1.27 67.78
CA ALA A 231 -58.16 -1.67 67.78
C ALA A 231 -59.10 -0.52 67.37
N GLY A 232 -60.12 -0.86 66.57
CA GLY A 232 -61.14 0.08 66.07
C GLY A 232 -62.26 -0.64 65.30
N ALA A 233 -63.08 -1.40 66.01
CA ALA A 233 -64.33 -2.08 65.59
C ALA A 233 -64.60 -2.23 64.07
N GLY A 234 -64.35 -3.42 63.48
CA GLY A 234 -64.69 -3.67 62.07
C GLY A 234 -64.62 -5.11 61.52
N VAL A 235 -63.79 -5.98 62.10
CA VAL A 235 -63.57 -7.39 61.68
C VAL A 235 -62.95 -7.54 60.27
N GLY A 236 -61.73 -7.06 60.09
CA GLY A 236 -60.87 -7.51 58.99
C GLY A 236 -60.26 -8.87 59.28
N ALA A 237 -60.45 -9.85 58.40
CA ALA A 237 -59.93 -11.22 58.53
C ALA A 237 -59.30 -11.77 57.22
N GLY A 238 -59.38 -11.02 56.12
CA GLY A 238 -58.61 -11.25 54.91
C GLY A 238 -57.22 -10.62 54.96
N ILE A 239 -56.32 -11.10 54.09
CA ILE A 239 -54.89 -10.71 54.01
C ILE A 239 -54.63 -9.22 53.72
N ASP A 240 -55.66 -8.49 53.31
CA ASP A 240 -55.68 -7.07 52.95
C ASP A 240 -56.62 -6.24 53.85
N GLY A 241 -57.09 -6.82 54.97
CA GLY A 241 -58.02 -6.21 55.91
C GLY A 241 -59.51 -6.43 55.59
N THR A 242 -59.84 -7.21 54.56
CA THR A 242 -61.24 -7.45 54.14
C THR A 242 -62.04 -8.35 55.10
N SER A 243 -63.36 -8.22 55.10
CA SER A 243 -64.29 -9.10 55.84
C SER A 243 -64.46 -10.46 55.16
N THR A 244 -64.69 -11.51 55.93
CA THR A 244 -65.24 -12.80 55.42
C THR A 244 -66.76 -12.82 55.51
N ALA A 245 -67.42 -13.73 54.78
CA ALA A 245 -68.88 -13.89 54.80
C ALA A 245 -69.48 -13.97 56.22
N ALA A 246 -68.86 -14.74 57.12
CA ALA A 246 -69.31 -14.90 58.51
C ALA A 246 -69.02 -13.66 59.40
N ALA A 247 -67.99 -12.85 59.07
CA ALA A 247 -67.64 -11.63 59.80
C ALA A 247 -68.61 -10.45 59.56
N ALA A 248 -69.45 -10.57 58.53
CA ALA A 248 -70.37 -9.52 58.08
C ALA A 248 -71.85 -9.93 58.09
N GLU A 249 -72.19 -11.04 58.75
CA GLU A 249 -73.56 -11.52 58.88
C GLU A 249 -74.43 -10.45 59.60
N GLY A 250 -75.58 -10.12 58.99
CA GLY A 250 -76.48 -9.08 59.48
C GLY A 250 -76.14 -7.63 59.10
N ARG A 251 -75.06 -7.36 58.33
CA ARG A 251 -74.81 -6.02 57.77
C ARG A 251 -75.65 -5.76 56.52
N ASP A 252 -76.25 -4.57 56.41
CA ASP A 252 -76.82 -4.09 55.15
C ASP A 252 -75.74 -3.99 54.06
N VAL A 253 -76.06 -4.39 52.83
CA VAL A 253 -75.13 -4.34 51.68
C VAL A 253 -75.66 -3.48 50.53
N TYR A 254 -74.76 -3.05 49.66
CA TYR A 254 -75.11 -2.45 48.36
C TYR A 254 -75.65 -3.52 47.39
N THR A 255 -76.63 -3.13 46.58
CA THR A 255 -77.42 -3.99 45.69
C THR A 255 -77.74 -3.27 44.37
N GLU A 256 -78.35 -3.97 43.42
CA GLU A 256 -78.78 -3.39 42.13
C GLU A 256 -79.72 -2.16 42.27
N ALA A 257 -80.43 -2.03 43.39
CA ALA A 257 -81.26 -0.87 43.71
C ALA A 257 -80.46 0.40 44.04
N ASP A 258 -79.19 0.26 44.47
CA ASP A 258 -78.28 1.37 44.75
C ASP A 258 -77.56 1.89 43.49
N GLY A 259 -77.66 1.16 42.37
CA GLY A 259 -77.08 1.52 41.09
C GLY A 259 -75.54 1.56 41.08
N ILE A 260 -74.96 2.52 40.36
CA ILE A 260 -73.52 2.72 40.24
C ILE A 260 -73.04 3.61 41.40
N VAL A 261 -72.34 3.00 42.35
CA VAL A 261 -71.86 3.62 43.59
C VAL A 261 -70.41 4.07 43.41
N GLN A 262 -70.08 5.29 43.81
CA GLN A 262 -68.68 5.75 43.88
C GLN A 262 -68.11 5.36 45.25
N VAL A 263 -67.12 4.47 45.28
CA VAL A 263 -66.55 3.93 46.52
C VAL A 263 -65.09 4.33 46.61
N THR A 264 -64.74 5.04 47.68
CA THR A 264 -63.38 5.38 48.06
C THR A 264 -62.94 4.46 49.20
N THR A 265 -61.98 3.57 48.94
CA THR A 265 -61.44 2.65 49.95
C THR A 265 -60.15 3.23 50.52
N ASN A 266 -60.15 3.55 51.81
CA ASN A 266 -59.00 4.08 52.53
C ASN A 266 -58.23 2.93 53.20
N SER A 267 -57.14 2.49 52.59
CA SER A 267 -56.23 1.48 53.15
C SER A 267 -55.02 2.14 53.82
N VAL A 268 -54.28 1.40 54.66
CA VAL A 268 -53.05 1.88 55.30
C VAL A 268 -51.92 2.24 54.30
N LYS A 269 -52.01 1.78 53.04
CA LYS A 269 -51.04 2.13 51.98
C LYS A 269 -51.47 3.29 51.08
N GLY A 270 -52.75 3.66 51.08
CA GLY A 270 -53.30 4.60 50.12
C GLY A 270 -54.83 4.57 50.02
N SER A 271 -55.39 5.59 49.38
CA SER A 271 -56.82 5.73 49.10
C SER A 271 -57.10 5.50 47.62
N HIS A 272 -58.10 4.68 47.31
CA HIS A 272 -58.46 4.31 45.93
C HIS A 272 -59.96 4.49 45.69
N THR A 273 -60.31 5.33 44.72
CA THR A 273 -61.71 5.63 44.35
C THR A 273 -62.09 4.96 43.04
N GLY A 274 -63.15 4.15 43.06
CA GLY A 274 -63.70 3.47 41.88
C GLY A 274 -65.22 3.63 41.79
N TYR A 275 -65.78 3.31 40.62
CA TYR A 275 -67.23 3.21 40.42
C TYR A 275 -67.61 1.74 40.31
N TYR A 276 -68.50 1.28 41.18
CA TYR A 276 -68.87 -0.13 41.32
C TYR A 276 -70.38 -0.31 41.12
N LEU A 277 -70.78 -1.51 40.71
CA LEU A 277 -72.18 -1.90 40.57
C LEU A 277 -72.38 -3.25 41.27
N PHE A 278 -73.55 -3.44 41.89
CA PHE A 278 -73.89 -4.67 42.61
C PHE A 278 -75.15 -5.30 42.00
N ASP A 279 -75.30 -6.62 42.12
CA ASP A 279 -76.48 -7.34 41.66
C ASP A 279 -77.61 -7.35 42.71
N LYS A 280 -78.75 -7.97 42.37
CA LYS A 280 -79.89 -8.17 43.28
C LYS A 280 -79.57 -8.92 44.58
N ASN A 281 -78.46 -9.66 44.65
CA ASN A 281 -77.99 -10.43 45.80
C ASN A 281 -76.89 -9.67 46.59
N GLY A 282 -76.51 -8.47 46.12
CA GLY A 282 -75.41 -7.66 46.63
C GLY A 282 -74.01 -8.11 46.23
N ILE A 283 -73.89 -8.94 45.19
CA ILE A 283 -72.59 -9.35 44.61
C ILE A 283 -72.11 -8.26 43.65
N MET A 284 -70.85 -7.84 43.81
CA MET A 284 -70.15 -6.90 42.95
C MET A 284 -70.08 -7.44 41.51
N VAL A 285 -70.58 -6.66 40.56
CA VAL A 285 -70.59 -7.00 39.14
C VAL A 285 -69.20 -6.82 38.55
N THR A 286 -68.70 -7.86 37.88
CA THR A 286 -67.50 -7.82 37.04
C THR A 286 -67.87 -8.17 35.60
N GLY A 287 -67.08 -7.70 34.64
CA GLY A 287 -67.28 -7.96 33.21
C GLY A 287 -68.20 -6.97 32.51
N LYS A 288 -68.77 -7.45 31.40
CA LYS A 288 -69.67 -6.68 30.51
C LYS A 288 -71.10 -6.72 31.05
N LYS A 289 -71.67 -5.56 31.40
CA LYS A 289 -73.05 -5.43 31.91
C LYS A 289 -73.77 -4.29 31.18
N THR A 290 -74.90 -4.59 30.55
CA THR A 290 -75.82 -3.57 30.05
C THR A 290 -76.54 -2.91 31.23
N VAL A 291 -76.52 -1.58 31.28
CA VAL A 291 -77.23 -0.76 32.26
C VAL A 291 -78.33 0.04 31.56
N GLN A 292 -79.50 0.12 32.18
CA GLN A 292 -80.69 0.76 31.62
C GLN A 292 -80.78 2.25 32.04
N PRO A 293 -81.40 3.12 31.22
CA PRO A 293 -81.69 4.52 31.60
C PRO A 293 -82.44 4.60 32.93
N GLY A 294 -82.08 5.56 33.77
CA GLY A 294 -82.69 5.74 35.10
C GLY A 294 -82.14 4.83 36.20
N THR A 295 -81.17 3.97 35.91
CA THR A 295 -80.37 3.31 36.97
C THR A 295 -79.60 4.40 37.75
N PRO A 296 -79.61 4.42 39.11
CA PRO A 296 -78.85 5.41 39.88
C PRO A 296 -77.37 5.43 39.48
N GLY A 297 -76.78 6.63 39.37
CA GLY A 297 -75.41 6.82 38.88
C GLY A 297 -75.21 6.61 37.37
N TYR A 298 -76.23 6.24 36.60
CA TYR A 298 -76.16 6.08 35.13
C TYR A 298 -76.92 7.19 34.39
N MET A 299 -76.19 8.22 33.96
CA MET A 299 -76.77 9.47 33.43
C MET A 299 -77.11 9.46 31.92
N MET A 300 -77.15 8.29 31.26
CA MET A 300 -77.36 8.21 29.81
C MET A 300 -78.83 7.98 29.45
N SER A 301 -79.30 8.63 28.38
CA SER A 301 -80.67 8.54 27.85
C SER A 301 -80.99 7.28 27.04
N LYS A 302 -80.05 6.33 26.96
CA LYS A 302 -80.18 5.02 26.30
C LYS A 302 -79.44 3.96 27.09
N GLU A 303 -79.82 2.70 26.93
CA GLU A 303 -79.06 1.58 27.50
C GLU A 303 -77.63 1.55 26.96
N GLY A 304 -76.70 0.99 27.72
CA GLY A 304 -75.32 0.85 27.30
C GLY A 304 -74.57 -0.24 28.04
N GLU A 305 -73.76 -1.00 27.29
CA GLU A 305 -72.80 -1.94 27.87
C GLU A 305 -71.69 -1.15 28.58
N LEU A 306 -71.58 -1.34 29.90
CA LEU A 306 -70.44 -0.91 30.70
C LEU A 306 -69.47 -2.08 30.89
N TYR A 307 -68.20 -1.77 31.11
CA TYR A 307 -67.21 -2.74 31.57
C TYR A 307 -66.77 -2.43 33.00
N PHE A 308 -66.96 -3.40 33.88
CA PHE A 308 -66.35 -3.46 35.20
C PHE A 308 -65.22 -4.50 35.12
N THR A 309 -64.06 -4.25 35.71
CA THR A 309 -62.91 -5.15 35.57
C THR A 309 -63.17 -6.55 36.13
N GLU A 310 -62.77 -7.55 35.34
CA GLU A 310 -62.66 -8.96 35.75
C GLU A 310 -61.26 -9.21 36.32
N GLU A 311 -61.09 -10.21 37.20
CA GLU A 311 -59.81 -10.54 37.85
C GLU A 311 -58.65 -10.77 36.86
N SER A 312 -58.94 -11.33 35.69
CA SER A 312 -58.01 -11.45 34.56
C SER A 312 -57.46 -10.09 34.08
N THR A 313 -58.33 -9.08 34.01
CA THR A 313 -58.03 -7.73 33.47
C THR A 313 -57.65 -6.69 34.52
N ALA A 314 -57.99 -6.92 35.79
CA ALA A 314 -57.76 -5.97 36.86
C ALA A 314 -56.26 -5.71 37.07
N VAL A 315 -55.90 -4.47 37.36
CA VAL A 315 -54.51 -4.02 37.56
C VAL A 315 -54.31 -3.71 39.04
N LEU A 316 -53.27 -4.30 39.64
CA LEU A 316 -52.85 -3.98 41.00
C LEU A 316 -52.43 -2.51 41.08
N HIS A 317 -52.80 -1.84 42.18
CA HIS A 317 -52.25 -0.52 42.47
C HIS A 317 -50.74 -0.65 42.77
N LYS A 318 -49.96 0.42 42.56
CA LYS A 318 -48.48 0.37 42.53
C LYS A 318 -47.87 -0.08 43.86
N GLU A 319 -48.57 0.20 44.95
CA GLU A 319 -48.28 -0.13 46.34
C GLU A 319 -48.63 -1.59 46.74
N TYR A 320 -49.22 -2.37 45.83
CA TYR A 320 -49.72 -3.74 46.06
C TYR A 320 -49.11 -4.80 45.12
N THR A 321 -47.85 -4.61 44.70
CA THR A 321 -47.10 -5.59 43.91
C THR A 321 -47.08 -6.99 44.56
N GLY A 322 -47.26 -8.04 43.75
CA GLY A 322 -47.21 -9.44 44.18
C GLY A 322 -48.42 -9.95 44.99
N THR A 323 -49.37 -9.09 45.36
CA THR A 323 -50.55 -9.51 46.14
C THR A 323 -51.70 -10.05 45.25
N PRO A 324 -52.60 -10.90 45.79
CA PRO A 324 -53.85 -11.26 45.10
C PRO A 324 -54.71 -10.04 44.79
N LYS A 325 -55.45 -10.09 43.68
CA LYS A 325 -56.28 -8.98 43.21
C LYS A 325 -57.62 -8.94 43.96
N THR A 326 -57.82 -7.89 44.75
CA THR A 326 -59.06 -7.60 45.48
C THR A 326 -59.56 -6.19 45.13
N PRO A 327 -60.78 -5.78 45.51
CA PRO A 327 -61.25 -4.39 45.37
C PRO A 327 -60.45 -3.37 46.20
N VAL A 328 -59.54 -3.83 47.05
CA VAL A 328 -58.65 -3.01 47.89
C VAL A 328 -57.25 -2.92 47.28
N THR A 329 -56.70 -4.04 46.80
CA THR A 329 -55.33 -4.12 46.24
C THR A 329 -55.25 -3.75 44.75
N SER A 330 -56.38 -3.79 44.05
CA SER A 330 -56.45 -3.64 42.60
C SER A 330 -57.72 -2.92 42.17
N ASP A 331 -57.77 -2.50 40.91
CA ASP A 331 -58.96 -1.90 40.31
C ASP A 331 -60.10 -2.89 40.01
N LEU A 332 -60.15 -4.07 40.64
CA LEU A 332 -61.13 -5.14 40.45
C LEU A 332 -62.57 -4.68 40.74
N GLY A 333 -63.49 -4.93 39.81
CA GLY A 333 -64.89 -4.49 39.91
C GLY A 333 -65.12 -3.01 39.57
N GLN A 334 -64.08 -2.24 39.24
CA GLN A 334 -64.22 -0.82 38.91
C GLN A 334 -64.64 -0.62 37.45
N GLN A 335 -65.58 0.30 37.22
CA GLN A 335 -66.00 0.74 35.90
C GLN A 335 -64.85 1.38 35.13
N LYS A 336 -64.56 0.88 33.92
CA LYS A 336 -63.58 1.50 33.01
C LYS A 336 -64.24 2.53 32.10
N LYS A 337 -63.56 3.68 31.95
CA LYS A 337 -63.91 4.83 31.09
C LYS A 337 -62.67 5.20 30.27
N ASN A 338 -62.85 5.71 29.05
CA ASN A 338 -61.77 5.97 28.07
C ASN A 338 -60.82 4.76 27.86
N TYR A 339 -61.36 3.54 27.84
CA TYR A 339 -60.60 2.29 27.92
C TYR A 339 -60.83 1.39 26.72
N TRP A 340 -59.74 0.85 26.17
CA TRP A 340 -59.79 -0.21 25.16
C TRP A 340 -59.55 -1.58 25.82
N LEU A 341 -60.60 -2.40 25.85
CA LEU A 341 -60.54 -3.81 26.22
C LEU A 341 -60.19 -4.65 24.99
N TYR A 342 -59.25 -5.59 25.12
CA TYR A 342 -59.03 -6.65 24.13
C TYR A 342 -59.40 -7.99 24.75
N GLN A 343 -60.42 -8.65 24.21
CA GLN A 343 -60.97 -9.90 24.73
C GLN A 343 -61.62 -10.68 23.58
N ASP A 344 -61.59 -12.02 23.62
CA ASP A 344 -62.21 -12.88 22.60
C ASP A 344 -61.69 -12.62 21.16
N GLY A 345 -60.45 -12.12 21.05
CA GLY A 345 -59.83 -11.72 19.78
C GLY A 345 -60.22 -10.33 19.26
N LYS A 346 -61.05 -9.55 19.97
CA LYS A 346 -61.63 -8.28 19.50
C LYS A 346 -61.42 -7.13 20.46
N PHE A 347 -61.27 -5.93 19.92
CA PHE A 347 -61.25 -4.68 20.68
C PHE A 347 -62.66 -4.15 20.95
N ARG A 348 -62.89 -3.65 22.16
CA ARG A 348 -64.06 -2.84 22.56
C ARG A 348 -63.58 -1.54 23.18
N LEU A 349 -64.20 -0.41 22.82
CA LEU A 349 -63.90 0.91 23.37
C LEU A 349 -65.01 1.32 24.35
N TYR A 350 -64.66 1.68 25.57
CA TYR A 350 -65.56 2.28 26.56
C TYR A 350 -65.26 3.78 26.67
N GLY A 351 -66.26 4.62 26.42
CA GLY A 351 -66.08 6.06 26.20
C GLY A 351 -65.82 6.90 27.46
N LYS A 352 -65.74 8.22 27.30
CA LYS A 352 -65.57 9.22 28.39
C LYS A 352 -66.67 9.12 29.45
N SER A 353 -67.91 8.84 29.03
CA SER A 353 -69.06 8.60 29.91
C SER A 353 -69.17 7.16 30.44
N GLY A 354 -68.41 6.20 29.88
CA GLY A 354 -68.38 4.79 30.30
C GLY A 354 -69.00 3.75 29.35
N PRO A 355 -70.10 4.02 28.61
CA PRO A 355 -70.66 3.04 27.66
C PRO A 355 -69.71 2.65 26.52
N ASN A 356 -69.92 1.43 26.02
CA ASN A 356 -69.32 0.93 24.79
C ASN A 356 -69.61 1.86 23.60
N ILE A 357 -68.57 2.21 22.84
CA ILE A 357 -68.65 2.92 21.56
C ILE A 357 -68.35 1.91 20.44
N SER A 358 -69.31 1.77 19.53
CA SER A 358 -69.18 0.90 18.35
C SER A 358 -67.90 1.20 17.55
N VAL A 359 -67.07 0.18 17.32
CA VAL A 359 -65.82 0.30 16.56
C VAL A 359 -66.08 0.81 15.14
N LYS A 360 -67.19 0.42 14.52
CA LYS A 360 -67.66 1.02 13.26
C LYS A 360 -67.71 2.55 13.29
N SER A 361 -68.28 3.15 14.34
CA SER A 361 -68.35 4.62 14.45
C SER A 361 -66.96 5.27 14.55
N MET A 362 -65.98 4.53 15.09
CA MET A 362 -64.58 4.95 15.10
C MET A 362 -63.93 4.76 13.73
N ASN A 363 -64.20 3.66 13.02
CA ASN A 363 -63.78 3.44 11.63
C ASN A 363 -64.31 4.55 10.70
N ASP A 364 -65.59 4.90 10.79
CA ASP A 364 -66.21 5.99 10.03
C ASP A 364 -65.57 7.36 10.34
N LYS A 365 -65.29 7.64 11.62
CA LYS A 365 -64.60 8.87 12.07
C LYS A 365 -63.15 8.95 11.59
N TYR A 366 -62.44 7.83 11.54
CA TYR A 366 -61.02 7.76 11.21
C TYR A 366 -60.73 7.18 9.81
N LYS A 367 -61.74 7.13 8.92
CA LYS A 367 -61.64 6.59 7.54
C LYS A 367 -60.51 7.23 6.69
N ASP A 368 -60.26 8.52 6.88
CA ASP A 368 -59.23 9.26 6.14
C ASP A 368 -57.81 8.90 6.59
N THR A 369 -57.66 8.35 7.81
CA THR A 369 -56.43 7.74 8.32
C THR A 369 -56.38 6.22 8.11
N GLY A 370 -57.52 5.53 8.11
CA GLY A 370 -57.67 4.08 7.88
C GLY A 370 -57.09 3.16 8.97
N TYR A 371 -56.65 3.73 10.08
CA TYR A 371 -56.20 3.01 11.28
C TYR A 371 -56.54 3.82 12.53
N LEU A 372 -56.67 3.14 13.66
CA LEU A 372 -57.02 3.67 14.97
C LEU A 372 -55.81 3.69 15.91
N SER A 373 -55.83 4.60 16.88
CA SER A 373 -54.85 4.68 17.97
C SER A 373 -55.44 4.04 19.22
N VAL A 374 -54.83 2.95 19.69
CA VAL A 374 -55.30 2.10 20.79
C VAL A 374 -54.17 1.96 21.80
N ASN A 375 -54.33 2.53 22.99
CA ASN A 375 -53.35 2.48 24.10
C ASN A 375 -51.91 2.84 23.64
N GLY A 376 -51.77 3.86 22.80
CA GLY A 376 -50.49 4.33 22.23
C GLY A 376 -49.97 3.53 21.02
N LYS A 377 -50.48 2.31 20.81
CA LYS A 377 -50.24 1.46 19.63
C LYS A 377 -51.24 1.80 18.52
N TYR A 378 -51.06 1.25 17.31
CA TYR A 378 -51.94 1.52 16.17
C TYR A 378 -52.41 0.23 15.49
N TYR A 379 -53.70 0.16 15.12
CA TYR A 379 -54.33 -1.02 14.54
C TYR A 379 -55.29 -0.62 13.42
N CYS A 380 -55.47 -1.49 12.42
CA CYS A 380 -56.61 -1.43 11.50
C CYS A 380 -57.62 -2.46 11.98
N LEU A 381 -58.86 -2.07 12.26
CA LEU A 381 -59.90 -2.93 12.83
C LEU A 381 -61.03 -3.13 11.82
N GLU A 382 -61.62 -4.34 11.77
CA GLU A 382 -62.94 -4.53 11.16
C GLU A 382 -64.02 -3.87 12.05
N ASP A 383 -65.21 -3.62 11.50
CA ASP A 383 -66.32 -2.91 12.19
C ASP A 383 -66.79 -3.56 13.50
N ASP A 384 -66.46 -4.84 13.73
CA ASP A 384 -66.78 -5.62 14.93
C ASP A 384 -65.66 -5.63 15.99
N GLY A 385 -64.56 -4.89 15.76
CA GLY A 385 -63.40 -4.81 16.64
C GLY A 385 -62.29 -5.83 16.37
N THR A 386 -62.43 -6.73 15.40
CA THR A 386 -61.39 -7.72 15.07
C THR A 386 -60.16 -7.04 14.44
N PRO A 387 -58.93 -7.24 14.96
CA PRO A 387 -57.72 -6.69 14.36
C PRO A 387 -57.39 -7.31 13.00
N ARG A 388 -57.02 -6.46 12.05
CA ARG A 388 -56.61 -6.84 10.71
C ARG A 388 -55.09 -6.96 10.65
N THR A 389 -54.57 -8.01 10.01
CA THR A 389 -53.13 -8.33 10.03
C THR A 389 -52.55 -8.44 8.61
N GLY A 390 -51.23 -8.46 8.51
CA GLY A 390 -50.50 -8.55 7.24
C GLY A 390 -50.37 -7.21 6.51
N PHE A 391 -50.30 -7.26 5.18
CA PHE A 391 -50.18 -6.07 4.34
C PHE A 391 -51.54 -5.48 3.99
N ILE A 392 -51.83 -4.29 4.53
CA ILE A 392 -53.08 -3.57 4.28
C ILE A 392 -52.83 -2.34 3.40
N GLY A 393 -53.69 -2.16 2.40
CA GLY A 393 -53.71 -0.95 1.57
C GLY A 393 -54.64 0.09 2.18
N ILE A 394 -54.11 1.27 2.49
CA ILE A 394 -54.87 2.41 3.03
C ILE A 394 -54.50 3.64 2.21
N ASN A 395 -55.50 4.27 1.58
CA ASN A 395 -55.36 5.50 0.80
C ASN A 395 -54.16 5.47 -0.18
N GLY A 396 -54.13 4.43 -1.01
CA GLY A 396 -53.09 4.15 -2.02
C GLY A 396 -51.73 3.71 -1.47
N SER A 397 -51.51 3.78 -0.16
CA SER A 397 -50.26 3.42 0.51
C SER A 397 -50.35 2.03 1.14
N LYS A 398 -49.21 1.34 1.28
CA LYS A 398 -49.15 0.03 1.97
C LYS A 398 -48.58 0.17 3.38
N TYR A 399 -49.18 -0.56 4.30
CA TYR A 399 -48.82 -0.65 5.71
C TYR A 399 -48.67 -2.13 6.10
N PHE A 400 -48.01 -2.42 7.21
CA PHE A 400 -47.92 -3.79 7.74
C PHE A 400 -48.36 -3.82 9.20
N PHE A 401 -49.37 -4.64 9.49
CA PHE A 401 -49.93 -4.86 10.82
C PHE A 401 -49.55 -6.27 11.26
N ASP A 402 -48.84 -6.40 12.36
CA ASP A 402 -48.05 -7.59 12.69
C ASP A 402 -48.91 -8.76 13.18
N PRO A 403 -48.99 -9.92 12.49
CA PRO A 403 -49.72 -11.08 12.99
C PRO A 403 -49.13 -11.66 14.29
N ALA A 404 -47.88 -11.34 14.61
CA ALA A 404 -47.13 -11.89 15.74
C ALA A 404 -46.79 -10.84 16.83
N SER A 405 -47.48 -9.69 16.84
CA SER A 405 -47.43 -8.76 17.96
C SER A 405 -48.25 -9.25 19.15
N GLU A 406 -47.91 -8.76 20.35
CA GLU A 406 -48.56 -9.03 21.65
C GLU A 406 -50.10 -9.08 21.57
N ILE A 407 -50.70 -8.05 20.95
CA ILE A 407 -52.04 -8.15 20.39
C ILE A 407 -51.86 -8.19 18.87
N PRO A 408 -52.33 -9.24 18.16
CA PRO A 408 -52.17 -9.33 16.71
C PRO A 408 -52.73 -8.11 15.98
N GLY A 409 -52.00 -7.65 14.96
CA GLY A 409 -52.37 -6.51 14.14
C GLY A 409 -51.75 -5.17 14.56
N GLU A 410 -50.70 -5.15 15.38
CA GLU A 410 -50.01 -3.90 15.72
C GLU A 410 -49.23 -3.35 14.51
N MET A 411 -49.42 -2.07 14.17
CA MET A 411 -48.77 -1.45 13.01
C MET A 411 -47.25 -1.36 13.21
N PHE A 412 -46.49 -2.10 12.40
CA PHE A 412 -45.03 -2.01 12.42
C PHE A 412 -44.54 -0.70 11.80
N MET A 413 -43.70 0.03 12.53
CA MET A 413 -43.20 1.35 12.14
C MET A 413 -41.73 1.53 12.49
N GLY A 414 -41.09 2.46 11.79
CA GLY A 414 -39.81 3.04 12.20
C GLY A 414 -38.56 2.19 12.05
N GLY A 415 -38.59 1.13 11.22
CA GLY A 415 -37.46 0.23 11.03
C GLY A 415 -37.52 -0.59 9.75
N TRP A 416 -36.50 -1.41 9.55
CA TRP A 416 -36.47 -2.47 8.53
C TRP A 416 -37.10 -3.73 9.09
N ARG A 417 -37.99 -4.36 8.31
CA ARG A 417 -38.58 -5.66 8.66
C ARG A 417 -38.33 -6.69 7.58
N CYS A 418 -38.00 -7.91 7.99
CA CYS A 418 -38.01 -9.07 7.11
C CYS A 418 -39.45 -9.53 6.92
N MET A 419 -39.88 -9.65 5.67
CA MET A 419 -41.21 -10.13 5.28
C MET A 419 -41.17 -11.62 4.90
N GLY A 420 -40.20 -12.36 5.45
CA GLY A 420 -39.93 -13.76 5.13
C GLY A 420 -38.91 -13.95 4.01
N THR A 421 -38.61 -15.22 3.75
CA THR A 421 -37.64 -15.70 2.76
C THR A 421 -38.35 -16.61 1.77
N ASN A 422 -38.09 -16.42 0.47
CA ASN A 422 -38.60 -17.30 -0.58
C ASN A 422 -37.50 -17.63 -1.61
N SER A 423 -37.85 -18.22 -2.75
CA SER A 423 -36.91 -18.60 -3.81
C SER A 423 -36.14 -17.43 -4.45
N LYS A 424 -36.53 -16.17 -4.19
CA LYS A 424 -35.79 -14.95 -4.57
C LYS A 424 -34.90 -14.41 -3.45
N GLY A 425 -34.88 -15.06 -2.29
CA GLY A 425 -34.14 -14.67 -1.09
C GLY A 425 -35.02 -14.04 -0.01
N GLU A 426 -34.38 -13.46 0.99
CA GLU A 426 -35.02 -12.65 2.02
C GLU A 426 -35.61 -11.38 1.41
N LYS A 427 -36.80 -10.99 1.89
CA LYS A 427 -37.44 -9.72 1.51
C LYS A 427 -37.43 -8.74 2.68
N TRP A 428 -36.80 -7.58 2.50
CA TRP A 428 -36.70 -6.51 3.50
C TRP A 428 -37.41 -5.24 3.03
N ILE A 429 -38.27 -4.68 3.89
CA ILE A 429 -39.01 -3.43 3.63
C ILE A 429 -38.83 -2.48 4.82
N TYR A 430 -38.68 -1.19 4.54
CA TYR A 430 -38.62 -0.13 5.56
C TYR A 430 -40.00 0.50 5.77
N PHE A 431 -40.35 0.74 7.02
CA PHE A 431 -41.60 1.38 7.42
C PHE A 431 -41.28 2.70 8.11
N ASN A 432 -41.93 3.79 7.70
CA ASN A 432 -41.56 5.14 8.11
C ASN A 432 -41.67 5.41 9.62
N ARG A 433 -40.64 6.06 10.20
CA ARG A 433 -40.55 6.40 11.64
C ARG A 433 -41.29 7.68 12.06
N LYS A 434 -41.66 8.59 11.14
CA LYS A 434 -42.12 9.94 11.53
C LYS A 434 -43.35 9.90 12.48
N ASN A 435 -43.16 10.36 13.71
CA ASN A 435 -44.18 10.31 14.77
C ASN A 435 -45.38 11.24 14.54
N LYS A 436 -45.25 12.26 13.66
CA LYS A 436 -46.33 13.15 13.20
C LYS A 436 -46.37 13.18 11.66
N GLY A 437 -47.58 13.37 11.09
CA GLY A 437 -47.80 13.54 9.64
C GLY A 437 -48.35 12.31 8.90
N LYS A 438 -48.88 12.54 7.68
CA LYS A 438 -49.64 11.57 6.86
C LYS A 438 -48.85 10.36 6.32
N ASP A 439 -47.57 10.21 6.70
CA ASP A 439 -46.64 9.17 6.19
C ASP A 439 -46.12 8.21 7.27
N LYS A 440 -46.56 8.34 8.52
CA LYS A 440 -46.32 7.39 9.62
C LYS A 440 -46.59 5.95 9.16
N GLY A 441 -45.70 5.00 9.45
CA GLY A 441 -45.93 3.57 9.19
C GLY A 441 -46.02 3.12 7.72
N LYS A 442 -45.97 4.02 6.73
CA LYS A 442 -45.97 3.63 5.31
C LYS A 442 -44.75 2.81 4.95
N ALA A 443 -44.97 1.76 4.17
CA ALA A 443 -43.94 0.96 3.53
C ALA A 443 -43.25 1.78 2.41
N VAL A 444 -41.94 1.98 2.53
CA VAL A 444 -41.13 2.68 1.54
C VAL A 444 -40.75 1.70 0.42
N ILE A 445 -41.36 1.86 -0.74
CA ILE A 445 -41.05 1.09 -1.95
C ILE A 445 -40.21 1.99 -2.88
N HIS A 446 -38.97 1.58 -3.15
CA HIS A 446 -38.03 2.38 -3.94
C HIS A 446 -38.28 2.21 -5.44
N LYS A 447 -38.29 3.33 -6.19
CA LYS A 447 -38.39 3.35 -7.67
C LYS A 447 -37.04 2.99 -8.32
N GLY A 448 -36.53 1.79 -8.02
CA GLY A 448 -35.24 1.28 -8.48
C GLY A 448 -34.48 0.54 -7.38
N ASN A 449 -33.36 -0.10 -7.76
CA ASN A 449 -32.51 -0.86 -6.85
C ASN A 449 -31.74 0.08 -5.89
N VAL A 450 -31.47 -0.38 -4.67
CA VAL A 450 -30.93 0.45 -3.58
C VAL A 450 -29.79 -0.21 -2.81
N ALA A 451 -28.87 0.62 -2.32
CA ALA A 451 -27.64 0.24 -1.64
C ALA A 451 -27.61 0.85 -0.23
N ILE A 452 -28.03 0.08 0.77
CA ILE A 452 -28.53 0.61 2.04
C ILE A 452 -28.17 -0.25 3.25
N THR A 453 -28.14 0.36 4.44
CA THR A 453 -28.02 -0.35 5.71
C THR A 453 -29.38 -0.96 6.03
N VAL A 454 -29.50 -2.29 5.93
CA VAL A 454 -30.61 -3.04 6.52
C VAL A 454 -30.18 -3.36 7.94
N THR A 455 -30.92 -2.88 8.93
CA THR A 455 -30.50 -2.93 10.34
C THR A 455 -31.45 -3.82 11.16
N PRO A 456 -31.04 -5.07 11.47
CA PRO A 456 -31.67 -5.86 12.51
C PRO A 456 -30.77 -6.05 13.74
N LYS A 457 -29.44 -6.19 13.56
CA LYS A 457 -28.50 -6.58 14.64
C LYS A 457 -27.09 -5.93 14.59
N SER A 458 -26.80 -4.98 13.68
CA SER A 458 -25.53 -4.23 13.70
C SER A 458 -25.61 -2.93 12.88
N LYS A 459 -24.85 -1.89 13.29
CA LYS A 459 -24.88 -0.54 12.68
C LYS A 459 -24.05 -0.38 11.39
N SER A 460 -23.26 -1.38 10.96
CA SER A 460 -22.19 -1.20 9.95
C SER A 460 -22.36 -1.90 8.59
N ILE A 461 -23.22 -2.92 8.48
CA ILE A 461 -23.36 -3.76 7.28
C ILE A 461 -24.41 -3.18 6.32
N LYS A 462 -24.03 -2.97 5.06
CA LYS A 462 -24.94 -2.55 3.99
C LYS A 462 -25.24 -3.72 3.05
N TYR A 463 -26.48 -3.81 2.59
CA TYR A 463 -26.97 -4.81 1.65
C TYR A 463 -27.42 -4.16 0.34
N LEU A 464 -27.40 -4.96 -0.73
CA LEU A 464 -27.91 -4.57 -2.05
C LEU A 464 -29.31 -5.17 -2.23
N LEU A 465 -30.31 -4.31 -2.44
CA LEU A 465 -31.72 -4.70 -2.55
C LEU A 465 -32.29 -4.30 -3.91
N ASP A 466 -33.19 -5.12 -4.45
CA ASP A 466 -33.95 -4.79 -5.66
C ASP A 466 -35.10 -3.79 -5.36
N HIS A 467 -35.77 -3.32 -6.42
CA HIS A 467 -36.92 -2.41 -6.31
C HIS A 467 -38.15 -3.00 -5.59
N ASN A 468 -38.16 -4.30 -5.25
CA ASN A 468 -39.20 -5.00 -4.52
C ASN A 468 -38.80 -5.30 -3.06
N GLY A 469 -37.55 -5.04 -2.67
CA GLY A 469 -36.98 -5.36 -1.37
C GLY A 469 -36.33 -6.73 -1.26
N TYR A 470 -36.00 -7.44 -2.34
CA TYR A 470 -35.27 -8.72 -2.28
C TYR A 470 -33.75 -8.51 -2.23
N ILE A 471 -33.05 -9.26 -1.37
CA ILE A 471 -31.58 -9.20 -1.28
C ILE A 471 -30.94 -9.77 -2.56
N LEU A 472 -30.24 -8.92 -3.30
CA LEU A 472 -29.50 -9.29 -4.49
C LEU A 472 -28.15 -9.89 -4.10
N LYS A 473 -28.05 -11.23 -4.07
CA LYS A 473 -26.80 -11.97 -3.78
C LYS A 473 -25.99 -12.23 -5.07
N ASN A 474 -24.66 -12.05 -5.03
CA ASN A 474 -23.76 -12.16 -6.19
C ASN A 474 -24.25 -11.37 -7.43
N ARG A 475 -24.51 -10.06 -7.27
CA ARG A 475 -25.01 -9.18 -8.35
C ARG A 475 -24.29 -7.83 -8.38
N ARG A 476 -24.25 -7.21 -9.56
CA ARG A 476 -23.79 -5.83 -9.78
C ARG A 476 -24.89 -5.05 -10.48
N THR A 477 -25.37 -3.96 -9.88
CA THR A 477 -26.45 -3.13 -10.43
C THR A 477 -26.17 -1.64 -10.23
N LYS A 478 -26.77 -0.81 -11.09
CA LYS A 478 -26.90 0.62 -10.87
C LYS A 478 -28.03 0.86 -9.85
N CYS A 479 -27.82 1.77 -8.91
CA CYS A 479 -28.80 2.13 -7.88
C CYS A 479 -29.42 3.52 -8.14
N VAL A 480 -30.43 3.89 -7.33
CA VAL A 480 -31.14 5.19 -7.43
C VAL A 480 -30.23 6.42 -7.34
N ASP A 481 -29.10 6.32 -6.65
CA ASP A 481 -28.07 7.38 -6.55
C ASP A 481 -27.18 7.49 -7.81
N LYS A 482 -27.56 6.78 -8.88
CA LYS A 482 -26.87 6.65 -10.18
C LYS A 482 -25.51 5.95 -10.12
N ALA A 483 -25.03 5.51 -8.96
CA ALA A 483 -23.78 4.75 -8.84
C ALA A 483 -24.00 3.24 -9.08
N TRP A 484 -22.92 2.53 -9.40
CA TRP A 484 -22.91 1.07 -9.47
C TRP A 484 -22.42 0.47 -8.16
N TYR A 485 -23.11 -0.56 -7.68
CA TYR A 485 -22.76 -1.34 -6.50
C TYR A 485 -22.68 -2.83 -6.86
N GLY A 486 -21.86 -3.57 -6.11
CA GLY A 486 -21.72 -5.02 -6.21
C GLY A 486 -21.93 -5.68 -4.86
N SER A 487 -22.49 -6.89 -4.85
CA SER A 487 -22.77 -7.67 -3.65
C SER A 487 -22.10 -9.04 -3.64
N ASP A 488 -21.74 -9.50 -2.43
CA ASP A 488 -21.18 -10.83 -2.19
C ASP A 488 -22.24 -11.95 -2.19
N SER A 489 -21.83 -13.17 -1.84
CA SER A 489 -22.70 -14.35 -1.76
C SER A 489 -23.80 -14.25 -0.71
N GLN A 490 -23.74 -13.28 0.22
CA GLN A 490 -24.78 -12.98 1.19
C GLN A 490 -25.56 -11.70 0.86
N GLY A 491 -25.25 -11.04 -0.25
CA GLY A 491 -25.90 -9.80 -0.66
C GLY A 491 -25.35 -8.54 0.03
N ARG A 492 -24.27 -8.68 0.81
CA ARG A 492 -23.59 -7.56 1.48
C ARG A 492 -22.81 -6.79 0.43
N ILE A 493 -22.82 -5.46 0.52
CA ILE A 493 -22.13 -4.59 -0.43
C ILE A 493 -20.62 -4.77 -0.30
N VAL A 494 -19.98 -5.10 -1.43
CA VAL A 494 -18.53 -5.17 -1.56
C VAL A 494 -17.92 -3.79 -1.37
N LYS A 495 -16.99 -3.67 -0.42
CA LYS A 495 -16.22 -2.45 -0.13
C LYS A 495 -14.72 -2.74 -0.31
N ASP A 496 -13.98 -1.73 -0.75
CA ASP A 496 -12.51 -1.67 -0.86
C ASP A 496 -11.85 -2.91 -1.49
N LYS A 497 -12.45 -3.48 -2.54
CA LYS A 497 -12.04 -4.77 -3.10
C LYS A 497 -12.31 -4.88 -4.60
N LEU A 498 -11.42 -5.58 -5.30
CA LEU A 498 -11.62 -6.01 -6.69
C LEU A 498 -12.43 -7.31 -6.72
N VAL A 499 -13.57 -7.34 -7.42
CA VAL A 499 -14.45 -8.52 -7.51
C VAL A 499 -14.89 -8.76 -8.95
N ARG A 500 -14.97 -10.04 -9.35
CA ARG A 500 -15.41 -10.48 -10.69
C ARG A 500 -16.94 -10.67 -10.71
N TYR A 501 -17.60 -10.08 -11.70
CA TYR A 501 -19.03 -10.27 -11.99
C TYR A 501 -19.19 -10.65 -13.46
N GLY A 502 -19.58 -11.90 -13.73
CA GLY A 502 -19.48 -12.47 -15.08
C GLY A 502 -18.01 -12.48 -15.55
N LYS A 503 -17.78 -12.12 -16.82
CA LYS A 503 -16.42 -12.13 -17.42
C LYS A 503 -15.50 -10.96 -17.06
N TYR A 504 -15.92 -10.03 -16.19
CA TYR A 504 -15.17 -8.79 -15.91
C TYR A 504 -14.89 -8.57 -14.42
N ARG A 505 -13.70 -8.04 -14.09
CA ARG A 505 -13.35 -7.55 -12.74
C ARG A 505 -13.68 -6.06 -12.61
N TYR A 506 -14.24 -5.68 -11.45
CA TYR A 506 -14.63 -4.32 -11.09
C TYR A 506 -14.12 -3.99 -9.68
N TYR A 507 -13.61 -2.77 -9.48
CA TYR A 507 -13.14 -2.31 -8.17
C TYR A 507 -14.18 -1.40 -7.49
N PHE A 508 -14.41 -1.65 -6.19
CA PHE A 508 -15.36 -0.92 -5.37
C PHE A 508 -14.62 -0.19 -4.24
N THR A 509 -14.94 1.08 -4.05
CA THR A 509 -14.36 1.95 -3.02
C THR A 509 -14.74 1.52 -1.60
N LYS A 510 -14.14 2.13 -0.57
CA LYS A 510 -14.54 1.99 0.85
C LYS A 510 -16.04 2.23 1.08
N ASN A 511 -16.66 3.11 0.28
CA ASN A 511 -18.09 3.43 0.33
C ASN A 511 -18.98 2.45 -0.46
N GLY A 512 -18.41 1.40 -1.06
CA GLY A 512 -19.11 0.38 -1.84
C GLY A 512 -19.47 0.79 -3.28
N LYS A 513 -19.22 2.05 -3.66
CA LYS A 513 -19.41 2.54 -5.04
C LYS A 513 -18.31 2.02 -5.95
N GLN A 514 -18.67 1.50 -7.12
CA GLN A 514 -17.74 1.14 -8.18
C GLN A 514 -17.00 2.40 -8.67
N VAL A 515 -15.70 2.28 -8.95
CA VAL A 515 -14.92 3.36 -9.55
C VAL A 515 -15.32 3.65 -11.01
N GLY A 516 -15.11 4.89 -11.45
CA GLY A 516 -15.39 5.35 -12.81
C GLY A 516 -14.18 5.37 -13.76
N TRP A 517 -13.03 4.82 -13.35
CA TRP A 517 -11.75 4.92 -14.07
C TRP A 517 -11.82 4.35 -15.49
N LYS A 518 -11.08 4.97 -16.42
CA LYS A 518 -10.96 4.56 -17.84
C LYS A 518 -9.53 4.72 -18.35
N ASN A 519 -9.13 3.87 -19.28
CA ASN A 519 -7.85 3.88 -20.02
C ASN A 519 -6.59 4.10 -19.14
N VAL A 520 -6.58 3.57 -17.92
CA VAL A 520 -5.59 3.94 -16.90
C VAL A 520 -5.14 2.75 -16.05
N TRP A 521 -3.84 2.70 -15.74
CA TRP A 521 -3.28 1.78 -14.76
C TRP A 521 -3.57 2.28 -13.34
N LYS A 522 -4.14 1.42 -12.49
CA LYS A 522 -4.40 1.72 -11.08
C LYS A 522 -4.03 0.52 -10.21
N GLN A 523 -3.41 0.82 -9.07
CA GLN A 523 -3.17 -0.18 -8.03
C GLN A 523 -4.46 -0.39 -7.22
N CYS A 524 -4.79 -1.63 -6.89
CA CYS A 524 -5.99 -2.02 -6.14
C CYS A 524 -5.63 -3.05 -5.06
N PRO A 525 -6.23 -2.99 -3.86
CA PRO A 525 -6.04 -4.00 -2.84
C PRO A 525 -6.61 -5.37 -3.24
N THR A 526 -5.85 -6.40 -2.94
CA THR A 526 -6.20 -7.83 -3.08
C THR A 526 -5.76 -8.60 -1.83
N SER A 527 -6.14 -9.87 -1.72
CA SER A 527 -5.67 -10.76 -0.64
C SER A 527 -4.16 -11.03 -0.65
N ALA A 528 -3.46 -10.70 -1.75
CA ALA A 528 -2.01 -10.78 -1.89
C ALA A 528 -1.40 -9.40 -2.16
N GLY A 529 -1.83 -8.40 -1.38
CA GLY A 529 -1.30 -7.03 -1.45
C GLY A 529 -1.89 -6.16 -2.57
N LEU A 530 -1.23 -5.01 -2.79
CA LEU A 530 -1.66 -3.95 -3.70
C LEU A 530 -1.20 -4.22 -5.15
N LYS A 531 -2.11 -4.66 -6.02
CA LYS A 531 -1.80 -5.07 -7.41
C LYS A 531 -2.20 -4.06 -8.47
N TYR A 532 -1.41 -3.91 -9.53
CA TYR A 532 -1.72 -3.05 -10.66
C TYR A 532 -2.68 -3.72 -11.65
N TYR A 533 -3.73 -3.00 -12.06
CA TYR A 533 -4.68 -3.42 -13.08
C TYR A 533 -4.92 -2.30 -14.10
N TYR A 534 -5.17 -2.67 -15.35
CA TYR A 534 -5.52 -1.72 -16.41
C TYR A 534 -7.03 -1.59 -16.53
N PHE A 535 -7.56 -0.39 -16.30
CA PHE A 535 -8.97 -0.07 -16.52
C PHE A 535 -9.16 0.32 -17.98
N GLY A 536 -10.07 -0.34 -18.69
CA GLY A 536 -10.28 -0.18 -20.13
C GLY A 536 -11.12 1.05 -20.50
N SER A 537 -11.68 1.06 -21.71
CA SER A 537 -12.57 2.13 -22.19
C SER A 537 -13.91 2.18 -21.44
N THR A 538 -14.40 1.03 -20.97
CA THR A 538 -15.59 0.90 -20.13
C THR A 538 -15.29 1.30 -18.69
N ALA A 539 -16.05 2.27 -18.15
CA ALA A 539 -15.82 2.85 -16.82
C ALA A 539 -15.81 1.80 -15.69
N GLY A 540 -14.70 1.74 -14.96
CA GLY A 540 -14.49 0.84 -13.81
C GLY A 540 -14.31 -0.63 -14.16
N CYS A 541 -14.22 -0.98 -15.45
CA CYS A 541 -14.01 -2.34 -15.92
C CYS A 541 -12.51 -2.60 -16.11
N VAL A 542 -11.97 -3.64 -15.48
CA VAL A 542 -10.60 -4.10 -15.75
C VAL A 542 -10.56 -4.80 -17.12
N SER A 543 -9.64 -4.35 -17.96
CA SER A 543 -9.21 -5.05 -19.16
C SER A 543 -8.06 -5.96 -18.76
N GLU A 544 -8.32 -7.27 -18.73
CA GLU A 544 -7.30 -8.26 -18.38
C GLU A 544 -6.15 -8.18 -19.39
N LYS A 545 -4.94 -7.89 -18.91
CA LYS A 545 -3.70 -7.88 -19.69
C LYS A 545 -2.91 -9.15 -19.42
N LYS A 546 -2.08 -9.55 -20.39
CA LYS A 546 -1.24 -10.76 -20.36
C LYS A 546 0.16 -10.44 -20.89
N GLY A 547 1.13 -11.28 -20.57
CA GLY A 547 2.53 -11.13 -20.97
C GLY A 547 3.17 -9.83 -20.49
N TRP A 548 4.19 -9.37 -21.21
CA TRP A 548 4.89 -8.11 -20.92
C TRP A 548 3.99 -6.88 -21.15
N GLN A 549 3.92 -6.01 -20.14
CA GLN A 549 3.11 -4.79 -20.18
C GLN A 549 3.90 -3.57 -19.73
N LYS A 550 3.75 -2.48 -20.50
CA LYS A 550 4.37 -1.18 -20.27
C LYS A 550 3.50 -0.37 -19.29
N VAL A 551 3.71 -0.59 -17.99
CA VAL A 551 2.92 0.08 -16.95
C VAL A 551 3.35 1.54 -16.80
N LYS A 552 2.35 2.40 -16.63
CA LYS A 552 2.50 3.86 -16.50
C LYS A 552 1.84 4.33 -15.23
N TRP A 553 2.36 5.41 -14.64
CA TRP A 553 1.64 6.17 -13.62
C TRP A 553 0.35 6.78 -14.19
N PRO A 554 -0.62 7.18 -13.34
CA PRO A 554 -1.81 7.91 -13.78
C PRO A 554 -1.50 9.22 -14.54
N SER A 555 -0.31 9.79 -14.37
CA SER A 555 0.23 10.93 -15.13
C SER A 555 0.80 10.57 -16.51
N GLY A 556 0.66 9.32 -16.97
CA GLY A 556 1.20 8.82 -18.24
C GLY A 556 2.71 8.53 -18.25
N LYS A 557 3.47 9.01 -17.26
CA LYS A 557 4.91 8.71 -17.09
C LYS A 557 5.14 7.20 -16.94
N PHE A 558 6.13 6.66 -17.64
CA PHE A 558 6.53 5.25 -17.53
C PHE A 558 6.93 4.90 -16.08
N LEU A 559 6.38 3.80 -15.56
CA LEU A 559 6.72 3.24 -14.25
C LEU A 559 7.74 2.12 -14.41
N GLY A 560 7.47 1.15 -15.28
CA GLY A 560 8.32 0.00 -15.52
C GLY A 560 7.65 -1.06 -16.39
N TRP A 561 8.39 -2.14 -16.65
CA TRP A 561 7.85 -3.36 -17.26
C TRP A 561 7.35 -4.31 -16.19
N PHE A 562 6.19 -4.90 -16.44
CA PHE A 562 5.50 -5.85 -15.57
C PHE A 562 5.11 -7.05 -16.43
N TYR A 563 5.12 -8.26 -15.87
CA TYR A 563 4.66 -9.46 -16.58
C TYR A 563 3.36 -9.97 -15.97
N PHE A 564 2.29 -10.02 -16.77
CA PHE A 564 0.95 -10.44 -16.36
C PHE A 564 0.66 -11.89 -16.80
N ARG A 565 0.21 -12.73 -15.88
CA ARG A 565 -0.22 -14.11 -16.16
C ARG A 565 -1.64 -14.15 -16.74
N ASP A 566 -2.06 -15.30 -17.26
CA ASP A 566 -3.37 -15.51 -17.88
C ASP A 566 -4.58 -15.24 -16.98
N ASN A 567 -4.42 -15.36 -15.66
CA ASN A 567 -5.43 -14.98 -14.67
C ASN A 567 -5.61 -13.45 -14.51
N GLY A 568 -4.76 -12.66 -15.18
CA GLY A 568 -4.73 -11.20 -15.13
C GLY A 568 -3.97 -10.62 -13.93
N ASP A 569 -3.21 -11.43 -13.18
CA ASP A 569 -2.36 -10.99 -12.07
C ASP A 569 -0.87 -11.12 -12.43
N HIS A 570 -0.08 -10.10 -12.10
CA HIS A 570 1.34 -10.05 -12.41
C HIS A 570 2.25 -10.72 -11.37
N TYR A 571 3.54 -10.83 -11.67
CA TYR A 571 4.58 -11.24 -10.70
C TYR A 571 4.97 -10.09 -9.77
N MET A 572 5.24 -10.40 -8.50
CA MET A 572 5.64 -9.46 -7.43
C MET A 572 6.55 -10.18 -6.43
N GLY A 573 7.54 -9.47 -5.89
CA GLY A 573 8.42 -9.93 -4.79
C GLY A 573 9.05 -11.30 -5.03
N ARG A 574 9.55 -11.57 -6.25
CA ARG A 574 10.16 -12.88 -6.58
C ARG A 574 11.08 -12.89 -7.79
N TRP A 575 11.95 -13.89 -7.79
CA TRP A 575 12.67 -14.37 -8.96
C TRP A 575 11.75 -15.16 -9.91
N VAL A 576 12.05 -15.08 -11.21
CA VAL A 576 11.47 -15.86 -12.30
C VAL A 576 12.60 -16.13 -13.29
N GLY A 577 13.18 -17.34 -13.25
CA GLY A 577 14.44 -17.63 -13.95
C GLY A 577 15.55 -16.64 -13.55
N ASN A 578 16.26 -16.09 -14.52
CA ASN A 578 17.29 -15.08 -14.30
C ASN A 578 16.74 -13.64 -14.11
N GLN A 579 15.43 -13.43 -13.93
CA GLN A 579 14.82 -12.12 -13.74
C GLN A 579 14.24 -11.96 -12.33
N TYR A 580 14.14 -10.73 -11.82
CA TYR A 580 13.46 -10.43 -10.55
C TYR A 580 12.35 -9.39 -10.75
N PHE A 581 11.23 -9.57 -10.07
CA PHE A 581 10.13 -8.60 -9.98
C PHE A 581 10.04 -8.10 -8.55
N ASP A 582 10.10 -6.78 -8.36
CA ASP A 582 10.04 -6.13 -7.05
C ASP A 582 8.65 -6.21 -6.41
N ASP A 583 8.50 -5.67 -5.20
CA ASP A 583 7.32 -5.89 -4.36
C ASP A 583 6.05 -5.18 -4.88
N ILE A 584 6.19 -4.22 -5.80
CA ILE A 584 5.06 -3.68 -6.57
C ILE A 584 4.82 -4.44 -7.87
N GLY A 585 5.81 -5.23 -8.31
CA GLY A 585 5.78 -6.12 -9.46
C GLY A 585 6.46 -5.59 -10.72
N LYS A 586 7.36 -4.62 -10.57
CA LYS A 586 8.17 -4.07 -11.64
C LYS A 586 9.44 -4.93 -11.82
N LEU A 587 9.78 -5.19 -13.08
CA LEU A 587 11.03 -5.86 -13.48
C LEU A 587 12.26 -5.08 -12.97
N ALA A 588 13.17 -5.79 -12.33
CA ALA A 588 14.46 -5.28 -11.88
C ALA A 588 15.32 -4.78 -13.05
N SER A 589 16.12 -3.74 -12.79
CA SER A 589 16.90 -3.05 -13.82
C SER A 589 18.00 -2.22 -13.15
N GLY A 590 19.23 -2.37 -13.60
CA GLY A 590 20.41 -1.79 -12.94
C GLY A 590 20.76 -2.49 -11.61
N ILE A 591 21.47 -1.80 -10.74
CA ILE A 591 21.88 -2.34 -9.43
C ILE A 591 20.67 -2.44 -8.50
N LYS A 592 20.50 -3.59 -7.86
CA LYS A 592 19.42 -3.88 -6.89
C LYS A 592 19.93 -4.75 -5.75
N THR A 593 19.54 -4.41 -4.53
CA THR A 593 19.71 -5.28 -3.35
C THR A 593 18.41 -6.04 -3.10
N ILE A 594 18.51 -7.35 -2.95
CA ILE A 594 17.42 -8.32 -2.75
C ILE A 594 17.92 -9.29 -1.66
N ASP A 595 17.16 -9.46 -0.58
CA ASP A 595 17.50 -10.36 0.53
C ASP A 595 18.92 -10.14 1.10
N GLY A 596 19.30 -8.87 1.25
CA GLY A 596 20.64 -8.43 1.70
C GLY A 596 21.76 -8.55 0.65
N LYS A 597 21.53 -9.26 -0.46
CA LYS A 597 22.49 -9.50 -1.54
C LYS A 597 22.34 -8.47 -2.65
N THR A 598 23.44 -7.96 -3.20
CA THR A 598 23.41 -6.95 -4.27
C THR A 598 23.72 -7.59 -5.63
N TYR A 599 22.87 -7.31 -6.62
CA TYR A 599 22.90 -7.84 -7.98
C TYR A 599 22.92 -6.69 -8.99
N PHE A 600 23.33 -6.99 -10.24
CA PHE A 600 23.18 -6.08 -11.37
C PHE A 600 22.29 -6.72 -12.45
N PHE A 601 21.19 -6.05 -12.77
CA PHE A 601 20.28 -6.44 -13.85
C PHE A 601 20.49 -5.61 -15.11
N GLU A 602 20.34 -6.23 -16.28
CA GLU A 602 20.30 -5.54 -17.57
C GLU A 602 19.32 -4.35 -17.54
N ILE A 603 19.76 -3.19 -18.02
CA ILE A 603 18.98 -1.96 -17.90
C ILE A 603 17.82 -1.97 -18.90
N SER A 604 16.61 -1.85 -18.37
CA SER A 604 15.37 -1.77 -19.13
C SER A 604 14.94 -0.31 -19.32
N ASP A 605 14.48 0.03 -20.51
CA ASP A 605 14.05 1.38 -20.89
C ASP A 605 12.52 1.44 -21.15
N SER A 606 12.01 2.57 -21.65
CA SER A 606 10.57 2.74 -21.93
C SER A 606 10.07 1.98 -23.15
N ASN A 607 10.96 1.41 -23.97
CA ASN A 607 10.70 0.68 -25.21
C ASN A 607 11.10 -0.79 -25.12
N THR A 608 12.18 -1.14 -24.41
CA THR A 608 12.65 -2.52 -24.26
C THR A 608 12.68 -2.99 -22.79
N HIS A 609 12.25 -4.23 -22.56
CA HIS A 609 12.47 -4.95 -21.30
C HIS A 609 13.73 -5.81 -21.42
N ARG A 610 14.67 -5.69 -20.48
CA ARG A 610 15.95 -6.42 -20.53
C ARG A 610 16.29 -7.18 -19.26
N GLY A 611 15.80 -6.73 -18.10
CA GLY A 611 16.14 -7.11 -16.71
C GLY A 611 16.41 -8.57 -16.31
N LYS A 612 17.34 -9.26 -17.00
CA LYS A 612 18.05 -10.45 -16.54
C LYS A 612 19.20 -10.03 -15.64
N VAL A 613 19.57 -10.85 -14.67
CA VAL A 613 20.76 -10.66 -13.84
C VAL A 613 22.02 -11.05 -14.62
N PHE A 614 23.06 -10.24 -14.53
CA PHE A 614 24.39 -10.59 -15.04
C PHE A 614 25.04 -11.67 -14.16
N LYS A 615 25.80 -12.59 -14.75
CA LYS A 615 26.53 -13.68 -14.08
C LYS A 615 27.89 -13.90 -14.73
N ASN A 616 28.90 -14.29 -13.95
CA ASN A 616 30.28 -14.58 -14.37
C ASN A 616 30.92 -13.49 -15.27
N THR A 617 30.59 -12.21 -15.08
CA THR A 617 30.93 -11.16 -16.07
C THR A 617 31.23 -9.80 -15.45
N MET A 618 32.07 -9.02 -16.14
CA MET A 618 32.54 -7.71 -15.71
C MET A 618 31.79 -6.60 -16.45
N ILE A 619 31.13 -5.73 -15.70
CA ILE A 619 30.06 -4.84 -16.17
C ILE A 619 30.55 -3.40 -16.09
N LYS A 620 30.54 -2.65 -17.20
CA LYS A 620 30.84 -1.22 -17.20
C LYS A 620 29.56 -0.40 -17.11
N TYR A 621 29.38 0.38 -16.04
CA TYR A 621 28.23 1.26 -15.85
C TYR A 621 28.61 2.56 -15.14
N ASN A 622 28.13 3.70 -15.65
CA ASN A 622 28.48 5.06 -15.18
C ASN A 622 30.00 5.26 -15.00
N ASN A 623 30.77 4.80 -16.00
CA ASN A 623 32.23 4.73 -16.04
C ASN A 623 32.92 4.01 -14.85
N LYS A 624 32.19 3.16 -14.12
CA LYS A 624 32.71 2.25 -13.10
C LYS A 624 32.61 0.80 -13.57
N TRP A 625 33.47 -0.06 -13.06
CA TRP A 625 33.45 -1.50 -13.31
C TRP A 625 32.93 -2.24 -12.08
N TYR A 626 32.06 -3.23 -12.31
CA TYR A 626 31.51 -4.17 -11.32
C TYR A 626 31.80 -5.59 -11.83
N TYR A 627 31.84 -6.60 -10.96
CA TYR A 627 31.88 -8.00 -11.39
C TYR A 627 30.72 -8.75 -10.73
N ALA A 628 30.00 -9.53 -11.52
CA ALA A 628 28.96 -10.43 -11.06
C ALA A 628 29.51 -11.85 -11.04
N GLU A 629 29.39 -12.52 -9.89
CA GLU A 629 29.80 -13.90 -9.65
C GLU A 629 28.89 -14.91 -10.38
N SER A 630 29.07 -16.21 -10.15
CA SER A 630 28.31 -17.28 -10.80
C SER A 630 26.82 -17.29 -10.45
N ASP A 631 26.45 -16.90 -9.23
CA ASP A 631 25.06 -16.72 -8.80
C ASP A 631 24.49 -15.33 -9.16
N GLY A 632 25.34 -14.40 -9.61
CA GLY A 632 25.01 -13.05 -10.01
C GLY A 632 25.18 -11.98 -8.93
N GLN A 633 25.61 -12.36 -7.71
CA GLN A 633 25.96 -11.39 -6.68
C GLN A 633 27.16 -10.54 -7.14
N LEU A 634 27.18 -9.26 -6.76
CA LEU A 634 28.30 -8.36 -7.02
C LEU A 634 29.39 -8.50 -5.95
N SER A 635 30.63 -8.73 -6.38
CA SER A 635 31.78 -8.86 -5.48
C SER A 635 32.01 -7.58 -4.67
N ASN A 636 32.29 -7.71 -3.37
CA ASN A 636 32.37 -6.56 -2.47
C ASN A 636 33.45 -6.66 -1.38
N ASN A 637 34.26 -5.62 -1.28
CA ASN A 637 35.35 -5.46 -0.29
C ASN A 637 36.36 -6.63 -0.31
N GLU A 638 36.68 -7.12 -1.50
CA GLU A 638 37.38 -8.40 -1.70
C GLU A 638 38.22 -8.46 -2.99
N TRP A 639 39.07 -9.48 -3.08
CA TRP A 639 39.93 -9.77 -4.24
C TRP A 639 39.33 -10.87 -5.11
N ARG A 640 39.17 -10.61 -6.42
CA ARG A 640 38.69 -11.61 -7.39
C ARG A 640 39.67 -11.78 -8.56
N LYS A 641 39.79 -13.02 -9.05
CA LYS A 641 40.73 -13.42 -10.12
C LYS A 641 39.96 -13.68 -11.42
N ILE A 642 39.85 -12.66 -12.26
CA ILE A 642 39.06 -12.66 -13.49
C ILE A 642 40.01 -12.78 -14.68
N ASN A 643 39.80 -13.76 -15.57
CA ASN A 643 40.64 -14.02 -16.76
C ASN A 643 42.16 -14.04 -16.44
N GLY A 644 42.52 -14.67 -15.33
CA GLY A 644 43.91 -14.80 -14.86
C GLY A 644 44.53 -13.53 -14.26
N LYS A 645 43.81 -12.41 -14.19
CA LYS A 645 44.25 -11.16 -13.55
C LYS A 645 43.51 -10.93 -12.22
N TRP A 646 44.18 -10.32 -11.27
CA TRP A 646 43.57 -9.97 -9.98
C TRP A 646 42.99 -8.55 -10.03
N TYR A 647 41.81 -8.40 -9.45
CA TYR A 647 41.05 -7.16 -9.31
C TYR A 647 40.61 -7.04 -7.85
N TYR A 648 40.52 -5.81 -7.33
CA TYR A 648 40.02 -5.54 -5.99
C TYR A 648 38.73 -4.73 -6.06
N PHE A 649 37.65 -5.27 -5.50
CA PHE A 649 36.34 -4.62 -5.46
C PHE A 649 36.13 -4.01 -4.08
N LYS A 650 35.73 -2.73 -4.02
CA LYS A 650 35.37 -2.04 -2.77
C LYS A 650 34.07 -1.28 -2.99
N ASN A 651 33.11 -1.44 -2.09
CA ASN A 651 31.74 -0.95 -2.26
C ASN A 651 31.16 -1.32 -3.65
N PHE A 652 31.23 -2.61 -3.99
CA PHE A 652 30.86 -3.23 -5.27
C PHE A 652 31.64 -2.81 -6.52
N VAL A 653 32.58 -1.85 -6.42
CA VAL A 653 33.27 -1.25 -7.58
C VAL A 653 34.73 -1.70 -7.64
N SER A 654 35.18 -2.14 -8.82
CA SER A 654 36.61 -2.41 -9.08
C SER A 654 37.41 -1.13 -8.88
N GLN A 655 38.40 -1.18 -8.01
CA GLN A 655 39.31 -0.06 -7.78
C GLN A 655 40.33 0.02 -8.94
N THR A 656 40.74 1.24 -9.29
CA THR A 656 41.60 1.56 -10.44
C THR A 656 42.56 2.69 -10.08
N ASN A 657 43.76 2.70 -10.64
CA ASN A 657 44.78 3.74 -10.43
C ASN A 657 45.13 3.99 -8.94
N ILE A 658 45.24 2.92 -8.14
CA ILE A 658 45.66 2.99 -6.73
C ILE A 658 46.72 1.94 -6.40
N PHE A 659 47.51 2.22 -5.37
CA PHE A 659 48.38 1.21 -4.73
C PHE A 659 47.63 0.45 -3.65
N VAL A 660 47.86 -0.86 -3.58
CA VAL A 660 47.26 -1.76 -2.58
C VAL A 660 48.22 -2.89 -2.23
N TRP A 661 48.06 -3.44 -1.03
CA TRP A 661 48.68 -4.70 -0.64
C TRP A 661 47.75 -5.87 -0.97
N LYS A 662 48.33 -6.97 -1.46
CA LYS A 662 47.67 -8.27 -1.60
C LYS A 662 48.62 -9.35 -1.11
N ASP A 663 48.24 -10.13 -0.11
CA ASP A 663 48.98 -11.31 0.38
C ASP A 663 50.48 -11.00 0.63
N GLY A 664 50.78 -9.91 1.34
CA GLY A 664 52.15 -9.44 1.60
C GLY A 664 52.88 -8.81 0.40
N THR A 665 52.27 -8.76 -0.78
CA THR A 665 52.81 -8.15 -2.00
C THR A 665 52.22 -6.76 -2.23
N TYR A 666 53.07 -5.73 -2.34
CA TYR A 666 52.64 -4.38 -2.73
C TYR A 666 52.55 -4.25 -4.26
N GLY A 667 51.44 -3.72 -4.75
CA GLY A 667 51.18 -3.57 -6.19
C GLY A 667 50.29 -2.39 -6.54
N TRP A 668 50.10 -2.20 -7.84
CA TRP A 668 49.32 -1.12 -8.46
C TRP A 668 48.12 -1.70 -9.21
N LEU A 669 46.91 -1.21 -8.96
CA LEU A 669 45.76 -1.46 -9.81
C LEU A 669 45.81 -0.47 -10.96
N ASP A 670 45.84 -0.95 -12.21
CA ASP A 670 45.92 -0.09 -13.39
C ASP A 670 44.60 0.66 -13.69
N GLU A 671 44.56 1.39 -14.81
CA GLU A 671 43.38 2.10 -15.31
C GLU A 671 42.17 1.20 -15.59
N GLN A 672 42.40 -0.10 -15.75
CA GLN A 672 41.40 -1.13 -16.00
C GLN A 672 41.14 -1.99 -14.74
N GLY A 673 41.78 -1.68 -13.61
CA GLY A 673 41.65 -2.36 -12.33
C GLY A 673 42.50 -3.61 -12.16
N LYS A 674 43.43 -3.89 -13.09
CA LYS A 674 44.29 -5.09 -13.04
C LYS A 674 45.47 -4.85 -12.10
N PHE A 675 45.65 -5.76 -11.14
CA PHE A 675 46.79 -5.75 -10.23
C PHE A 675 48.10 -6.07 -10.98
N CYS A 676 49.04 -5.14 -10.87
CA CYS A 676 50.35 -5.16 -11.51
C CYS A 676 51.46 -4.97 -10.47
N THR A 677 52.55 -5.71 -10.65
CA THR A 677 53.75 -5.67 -9.80
C THR A 677 54.99 -5.55 -10.67
N GLY A 678 56.07 -4.96 -10.14
CA GLY A 678 57.30 -4.73 -10.89
C GLY A 678 57.10 -3.75 -12.05
N TRP A 679 57.50 -4.14 -13.27
CA TRP A 679 57.45 -3.29 -14.47
C TRP A 679 56.02 -3.04 -14.97
N VAL A 680 55.56 -1.78 -14.87
CA VAL A 680 54.28 -1.31 -15.40
C VAL A 680 54.53 -0.49 -16.67
N VAL A 681 54.01 -0.95 -17.80
CA VAL A 681 54.10 -0.25 -19.10
C VAL A 681 52.91 0.68 -19.25
N LEU A 682 53.16 1.99 -19.34
CA LEU A 682 52.11 3.01 -19.50
C LEU A 682 51.94 3.45 -20.97
N SER A 683 53.03 3.45 -21.75
CA SER A 683 52.96 3.54 -23.21
C SER A 683 54.07 2.69 -23.82
N ASN A 684 53.66 1.66 -24.57
CA ASN A 684 54.58 0.69 -25.18
C ASN A 684 55.33 1.29 -26.38
N SER A 685 54.66 2.13 -27.16
CA SER A 685 55.21 2.83 -28.33
C SER A 685 56.21 3.93 -27.92
N GLU A 686 55.93 4.67 -26.85
CA GLU A 686 56.80 5.73 -26.34
C GLU A 686 57.89 5.22 -25.38
N ASN A 687 57.93 3.91 -25.12
CA ASN A 687 58.86 3.28 -24.17
C ASN A 687 58.77 3.88 -22.73
N LYS A 688 57.55 4.26 -22.32
CA LYS A 688 57.23 4.81 -21.00
C LYS A 688 56.83 3.68 -20.05
N VAL A 689 57.76 3.30 -19.17
CA VAL A 689 57.56 2.31 -18.11
C VAL A 689 57.89 2.87 -16.74
N ARG A 690 57.22 2.37 -15.71
CA ARG A 690 57.53 2.59 -14.28
C ARG A 690 57.82 1.25 -13.61
N TYR A 691 58.38 1.29 -12.40
CA TYR A 691 58.55 0.09 -11.57
C TYR A 691 57.93 0.30 -10.19
N VAL A 692 57.04 -0.61 -9.77
CA VAL A 692 56.42 -0.58 -8.43
C VAL A 692 57.50 -0.89 -7.39
N ASN A 693 57.68 -0.01 -6.42
CA ASN A 693 58.62 -0.21 -5.32
C ASN A 693 58.05 -1.25 -4.34
N PRO A 694 58.62 -2.46 -4.23
CA PRO A 694 58.06 -3.53 -3.39
C PRO A 694 58.10 -3.21 -1.89
N LYS A 695 58.82 -2.16 -1.47
CA LYS A 695 58.88 -1.69 -0.08
C LYS A 695 57.70 -0.78 0.34
N GLY A 696 56.61 -0.73 -0.44
CA GLY A 696 55.38 -0.02 -0.04
C GLY A 696 55.34 1.49 -0.31
N ASN A 697 56.30 2.05 -1.04
CA ASN A 697 56.35 3.49 -1.36
C ASN A 697 56.22 3.74 -2.88
N GLY A 698 55.01 3.53 -3.39
CA GLY A 698 54.59 3.89 -4.75
C GLY A 698 55.38 3.25 -5.90
N PHE A 699 55.62 4.04 -6.96
CA PHE A 699 56.61 3.74 -7.99
C PHE A 699 57.97 4.34 -7.58
N TYR A 700 59.09 3.75 -8.03
CA TYR A 700 60.39 4.43 -7.90
C TYR A 700 60.38 5.76 -8.66
N LYS A 701 60.72 6.85 -7.97
CA LYS A 701 60.70 8.25 -8.45
C LYS A 701 61.95 8.99 -7.98
N ASN A 702 62.54 9.79 -8.86
CA ASN A 702 63.72 10.62 -8.60
C ASN A 702 64.84 9.86 -7.86
N THR A 703 65.16 8.64 -8.31
CA THR A 703 66.03 7.71 -7.58
C THR A 703 66.62 6.63 -8.49
N SER A 704 67.47 5.76 -7.94
CA SER A 704 67.95 4.54 -8.60
C SER A 704 67.64 3.30 -7.78
N ALA A 705 67.33 2.19 -8.44
CA ALA A 705 67.04 0.91 -7.79
C ALA A 705 67.74 -0.23 -8.54
N VAL A 706 68.22 -1.24 -7.80
CA VAL A 706 68.70 -2.50 -8.40
C VAL A 706 67.51 -3.45 -8.54
N ILE A 707 67.25 -3.86 -9.78
CA ILE A 707 66.14 -4.75 -10.18
C ILE A 707 66.77 -5.82 -11.07
N ASP A 708 66.52 -7.09 -10.76
CA ASP A 708 67.05 -8.25 -11.50
C ASP A 708 68.58 -8.21 -11.74
N GLY A 709 69.32 -7.63 -10.79
CA GLY A 709 70.77 -7.47 -10.82
C GLY A 709 71.29 -6.22 -11.57
N LEU A 710 70.41 -5.45 -12.23
CA LEU A 710 70.76 -4.22 -12.95
C LEU A 710 70.28 -2.97 -12.20
N ARG A 711 71.09 -1.91 -12.18
CA ARG A 711 70.70 -0.61 -11.62
C ARG A 711 69.96 0.23 -12.66
N TYR A 712 68.71 0.55 -12.38
CA TYR A 712 67.87 1.45 -13.17
C TYR A 712 67.71 2.80 -12.48
N TYR A 713 67.50 3.84 -13.28
CA TYR A 713 67.27 5.22 -12.83
C TYR A 713 65.87 5.66 -13.22
N PHE A 714 65.22 6.44 -12.34
CA PHE A 714 63.83 6.87 -12.49
C PHE A 714 63.69 8.38 -12.30
N ASP A 715 62.97 9.03 -13.22
CA ASP A 715 62.81 10.49 -13.24
C ASP A 715 61.81 11.02 -12.18
N GLU A 716 61.61 12.34 -12.15
CA GLU A 716 60.61 13.04 -11.33
C GLU A 716 59.15 12.59 -11.59
N LYS A 717 58.88 11.97 -12.74
CA LYS A 717 57.58 11.43 -13.16
C LYS A 717 57.53 9.90 -13.03
N ALA A 718 58.48 9.31 -12.30
CA ALA A 718 58.67 7.88 -12.02
C ALA A 718 58.91 6.98 -13.26
N TYR A 719 59.23 7.56 -14.41
CA TYR A 719 59.57 6.80 -15.62
C TYR A 719 61.03 6.33 -15.59
N ARG A 720 61.29 5.11 -16.09
CA ARG A 720 62.65 4.61 -16.32
C ARG A 720 63.38 5.49 -17.32
N ILE A 721 64.55 6.00 -16.94
CA ILE A 721 65.42 6.77 -17.83
C ILE A 721 66.06 5.81 -18.84
N ASN A 722 65.84 6.06 -20.14
CA ASN A 722 66.22 5.16 -21.23
C ASN A 722 67.57 5.54 -21.92
N ASP A 723 68.18 6.65 -21.52
CA ASP A 723 69.51 7.09 -21.96
C ASP A 723 70.23 7.80 -20.80
N LEU A 724 71.39 7.28 -20.42
CA LEU A 724 72.24 7.74 -19.32
C LEU A 724 73.64 8.14 -19.81
N THR A 725 73.84 8.32 -21.12
CA THR A 725 75.15 8.63 -21.74
C THR A 725 75.74 9.98 -21.34
N SER A 726 74.96 10.85 -20.69
CA SER A 726 75.44 12.06 -20.03
C SER A 726 76.20 11.77 -18.72
N VAL A 727 75.73 10.76 -17.96
CA VAL A 727 76.20 10.37 -16.62
C VAL A 727 77.30 9.31 -16.69
N TYR A 728 77.09 8.26 -17.47
CA TYR A 728 78.05 7.18 -17.65
C TYR A 728 78.85 7.41 -18.93
N ARG A 729 80.18 7.43 -18.78
CA ARG A 729 81.15 7.52 -19.88
C ARG A 729 81.90 6.20 -20.03
N GLY A 730 82.52 6.00 -21.19
CA GLY A 730 83.21 4.76 -21.51
C GLY A 730 84.46 4.49 -20.66
N PRO A 731 85.01 3.26 -20.70
CA PRO A 731 84.67 2.17 -21.62
C PRO A 731 83.32 1.51 -21.33
N TYR A 732 82.73 0.91 -22.37
CA TYR A 732 81.39 0.29 -22.31
C TYR A 732 81.46 -1.22 -22.58
N TYR A 733 80.40 -1.93 -22.18
CA TYR A 733 80.10 -3.29 -22.63
C TYR A 733 78.85 -3.26 -23.53
N VAL A 734 78.89 -3.94 -24.67
CA VAL A 734 77.78 -3.97 -25.65
C VAL A 734 77.14 -5.35 -25.67
N GLU A 735 75.80 -5.40 -25.71
CA GLU A 735 75.04 -6.64 -25.90
C GLU A 735 74.04 -6.47 -27.04
N VAL A 736 73.99 -7.44 -27.95
CA VAL A 736 73.03 -7.48 -29.07
C VAL A 736 72.16 -8.71 -28.92
N ASP A 737 70.86 -8.46 -28.76
CA ASP A 737 69.79 -9.44 -28.78
C ASP A 737 69.21 -9.49 -30.20
N ARG A 738 69.57 -10.54 -30.94
CA ARG A 738 69.14 -10.75 -32.33
C ARG A 738 67.63 -10.94 -32.41
N THR A 739 67.06 -11.71 -31.47
CA THR A 739 65.65 -12.11 -31.42
C THR A 739 64.70 -10.92 -31.23
N ASN A 740 65.06 -10.00 -30.33
CA ASN A 740 64.27 -8.79 -30.08
C ASN A 740 64.71 -7.58 -30.92
N GLY A 741 65.78 -7.69 -31.73
CA GLY A 741 66.28 -6.60 -32.56
C GLY A 741 66.73 -5.37 -31.76
N VAL A 742 67.40 -5.58 -30.63
CA VAL A 742 67.84 -4.52 -29.72
C VAL A 742 69.31 -4.68 -29.33
N MET A 743 70.03 -3.57 -29.30
CA MET A 743 71.37 -3.46 -28.72
C MET A 743 71.26 -2.66 -27.42
N THR A 744 71.81 -3.21 -26.34
CA THR A 744 71.95 -2.50 -25.05
C THR A 744 73.42 -2.21 -24.82
N ILE A 745 73.74 -0.92 -24.65
CA ILE A 745 75.02 -0.45 -24.15
C ILE A 745 74.94 -0.44 -22.63
N TYR A 746 75.93 -1.02 -21.96
CA TYR A 746 76.10 -0.99 -20.51
C TYR A 746 77.42 -0.30 -20.16
N ASP A 747 77.57 0.07 -18.89
CA ASP A 747 78.87 0.40 -18.30
C ASP A 747 79.86 -0.79 -18.40
N GLN A 748 81.15 -0.57 -18.15
CA GLN A 748 82.18 -1.62 -18.22
C GLN A 748 81.88 -2.84 -17.33
N SER A 749 81.27 -2.66 -16.16
CA SER A 749 80.93 -3.75 -15.23
C SER A 749 79.66 -4.52 -15.62
N ARG A 750 78.89 -4.04 -16.61
CA ARG A 750 77.58 -4.59 -17.03
C ARG A 750 76.56 -4.63 -15.87
N THR A 751 76.60 -3.64 -14.99
CA THR A 751 75.64 -3.47 -13.88
C THR A 751 74.63 -2.35 -14.13
N VAL A 752 74.93 -1.42 -15.04
CA VAL A 752 74.05 -0.30 -15.43
C VAL A 752 73.84 -0.35 -16.94
N PRO A 753 72.60 -0.56 -17.44
CA PRO A 753 72.30 -0.34 -18.84
C PRO A 753 72.25 1.18 -19.09
N VAL A 754 73.11 1.66 -19.98
CA VAL A 754 73.34 3.09 -20.25
C VAL A 754 72.51 3.60 -21.43
N LYS A 755 72.34 2.79 -22.49
CA LYS A 755 71.60 3.20 -23.70
C LYS A 755 70.96 2.00 -24.39
N THR A 756 69.78 2.18 -24.97
CA THR A 756 69.21 1.24 -25.95
C THR A 756 69.31 1.79 -27.38
N ILE A 757 69.62 0.90 -28.31
CA ILE A 757 69.69 1.15 -29.76
C ILE A 757 68.86 0.09 -30.49
N ARG A 758 68.07 0.51 -31.48
CA ARG A 758 67.28 -0.41 -32.34
C ARG A 758 68.18 -0.96 -33.44
N VAL A 759 68.28 -2.28 -33.57
CA VAL A 759 69.13 -2.93 -34.58
C VAL A 759 68.34 -3.76 -35.58
N SER A 760 68.94 -3.96 -36.75
CA SER A 760 68.59 -5.02 -37.68
C SER A 760 69.79 -5.94 -37.88
N VAL A 761 69.59 -7.22 -37.60
CA VAL A 761 70.58 -8.29 -37.74
C VAL A 761 70.46 -8.98 -39.11
N GLY A 762 71.35 -9.94 -39.35
CA GLY A 762 71.31 -10.81 -40.53
C GLY A 762 69.98 -11.53 -40.69
N ARG A 763 69.49 -11.64 -41.93
CA ARG A 763 68.32 -12.44 -42.29
C ARG A 763 68.61 -13.94 -42.11
N PRO A 764 67.57 -14.81 -42.05
CA PRO A 764 67.76 -16.26 -42.16
C PRO A 764 68.65 -16.63 -43.36
N GLY A 765 69.55 -17.58 -43.18
CA GLY A 765 70.58 -17.99 -44.15
C GLY A 765 71.77 -17.02 -44.28
N THR A 766 71.75 -15.86 -43.61
CA THR A 766 72.86 -14.90 -43.53
C THR A 766 72.91 -14.24 -42.15
N GLU A 767 72.77 -15.05 -41.09
CA GLU A 767 72.61 -14.60 -39.71
C GLU A 767 73.82 -13.82 -39.19
N THR A 768 73.59 -12.83 -38.31
CA THR A 768 74.69 -12.21 -37.54
C THR A 768 75.29 -13.24 -36.58
N PRO A 769 76.61 -13.53 -36.62
CA PRO A 769 77.22 -14.54 -35.74
C PRO A 769 77.07 -14.23 -34.25
N THR A 770 76.68 -15.25 -33.46
CA THR A 770 76.66 -15.19 -32.00
C THR A 770 78.05 -15.38 -31.41
N GLY A 771 78.33 -14.75 -30.27
CA GLY A 771 79.60 -14.93 -29.57
C GLY A 771 79.98 -13.75 -28.67
N ARG A 772 81.28 -13.68 -28.33
CA ARG A 772 81.92 -12.52 -27.69
C ARG A 772 83.02 -12.04 -28.63
N PHE A 773 83.03 -10.75 -28.95
CA PHE A 773 83.95 -10.12 -29.91
C PHE A 773 84.41 -8.76 -29.38
N VAL A 774 85.33 -8.10 -30.10
CA VAL A 774 85.82 -6.75 -29.78
C VAL A 774 85.41 -5.77 -30.87
N LEU A 775 84.91 -4.60 -30.48
CA LEU A 775 84.57 -3.53 -31.43
C LEU A 775 85.82 -2.72 -31.81
N ARG A 776 86.03 -2.50 -33.11
CA ARG A 776 87.10 -1.65 -33.65
C ARG A 776 86.51 -0.60 -34.59
N ARG A 777 86.93 0.66 -34.44
CA ARG A 777 86.58 1.73 -35.38
C ARG A 777 87.12 1.39 -36.79
N SER A 778 86.28 1.57 -37.81
CA SER A 778 86.64 1.41 -39.23
C SER A 778 86.44 2.75 -39.97
N GLY A 779 85.92 2.76 -41.20
CA GLY A 779 85.69 3.99 -41.98
C GLY A 779 84.39 4.76 -41.64
N ARG A 780 84.41 6.09 -41.80
CA ARG A 780 83.19 6.93 -41.78
C ARG A 780 82.21 6.53 -42.90
N TRP A 781 82.74 6.13 -44.05
CA TRP A 781 82.03 5.34 -45.04
C TRP A 781 82.67 3.95 -45.05
N GLN A 782 81.84 2.93 -44.82
CA GLN A 782 82.23 1.53 -44.81
C GLN A 782 81.69 0.87 -46.08
N SER A 783 82.58 0.30 -46.88
CA SER A 783 82.20 -0.58 -47.99
C SER A 783 81.65 -1.89 -47.43
N LEU A 784 80.60 -2.43 -48.06
CA LEU A 784 79.86 -3.61 -47.62
C LEU A 784 79.79 -4.63 -48.76
N MET A 785 79.02 -5.71 -48.59
CA MET A 785 78.80 -6.69 -49.65
C MET A 785 77.93 -6.09 -50.78
N GLY A 786 78.39 -6.25 -52.03
CA GLY A 786 77.82 -5.58 -53.20
C GLY A 786 78.19 -4.08 -53.29
N PRO A 787 77.72 -3.33 -54.30
CA PRO A 787 77.94 -1.90 -54.42
C PRO A 787 77.07 -1.13 -53.40
N SER A 788 77.43 -1.22 -52.12
CA SER A 788 76.71 -0.58 -51.02
C SER A 788 77.63 -0.04 -49.93
N TRP A 789 77.19 1.05 -49.29
CA TRP A 789 77.96 1.83 -48.34
C TRP A 789 77.14 2.11 -47.08
N GLY A 790 77.74 1.86 -45.92
CA GLY A 790 77.17 2.23 -44.61
C GLY A 790 77.95 3.38 -43.99
N GLN A 791 77.27 4.27 -43.25
CA GLN A 791 77.94 5.29 -42.45
C GLN A 791 78.41 4.74 -41.10
N TYR A 792 79.54 5.29 -40.64
CA TYR A 792 80.15 5.06 -39.32
C TYR A 792 80.37 3.56 -38.99
N GLY A 793 81.16 2.90 -39.84
CA GLY A 793 81.46 1.47 -39.69
C GLY A 793 82.29 1.15 -38.45
N THR A 794 81.79 0.25 -37.62
CA THR A 794 82.51 -0.34 -36.48
C THR A 794 82.62 -1.85 -36.70
N HIS A 795 83.83 -2.35 -36.93
CA HIS A 795 84.12 -3.76 -37.16
C HIS A 795 83.90 -4.57 -35.87
N VAL A 796 83.13 -5.66 -35.97
CA VAL A 796 82.98 -6.69 -34.94
C VAL A 796 84.13 -7.70 -35.11
N GLN A 797 85.29 -7.39 -34.54
CA GLN A 797 86.54 -8.12 -34.79
C GLN A 797 86.40 -9.59 -34.38
N GLY A 798 86.52 -10.49 -35.37
CA GLY A 798 86.42 -11.94 -35.19
C GLY A 798 85.03 -12.53 -35.35
N ALA A 799 84.00 -11.74 -35.70
CA ALA A 799 82.69 -12.28 -36.07
C ALA A 799 82.65 -12.69 -37.55
N GLY A 800 82.26 -13.94 -37.82
CA GLY A 800 82.23 -14.51 -39.16
C GLY A 800 83.64 -14.54 -39.79
N LEU A 801 83.72 -14.38 -41.11
CA LEU A 801 84.99 -14.27 -41.85
C LEU A 801 85.64 -12.86 -41.72
N GLY A 802 85.48 -12.19 -40.58
CA GLY A 802 85.97 -10.81 -40.37
C GLY A 802 85.24 -9.73 -41.17
N GLY A 803 84.08 -10.05 -41.76
CA GLY A 803 83.29 -9.14 -42.60
C GLY A 803 82.10 -8.48 -41.91
N ILE A 804 81.96 -8.60 -40.59
CA ILE A 804 80.77 -8.18 -39.84
C ILE A 804 80.98 -6.80 -39.22
N PHE A 805 80.14 -5.83 -39.60
CA PHE A 805 80.20 -4.45 -39.11
C PHE A 805 78.89 -4.06 -38.42
N ILE A 806 78.98 -3.16 -37.43
CA ILE A 806 77.88 -2.27 -37.04
C ILE A 806 77.99 -1.03 -37.92
N HIS A 807 76.90 -0.62 -38.58
CA HIS A 807 76.89 0.55 -39.47
C HIS A 807 75.45 1.10 -39.63
N SER A 808 75.30 2.28 -40.24
CA SER A 808 73.96 2.80 -40.58
C SER A 808 73.22 1.88 -41.56
N VAL A 809 71.92 2.11 -41.79
CA VAL A 809 71.25 1.57 -42.99
C VAL A 809 72.08 1.94 -44.23
N SER A 810 72.30 0.95 -45.10
CA SER A 810 73.22 1.04 -46.23
C SER A 810 72.56 1.67 -47.46
N GLY A 811 73.24 2.61 -48.10
CA GLY A 811 72.87 3.19 -49.38
C GLY A 811 73.73 2.70 -50.54
N ALA A 812 73.39 3.08 -51.77
CA ALA A 812 74.13 2.71 -52.98
C ALA A 812 75.41 3.54 -53.21
N GLN A 813 75.57 4.66 -52.51
CA GLN A 813 76.66 5.64 -52.70
C GLN A 813 77.20 6.13 -51.35
N MET A 814 78.37 6.77 -51.37
CA MET A 814 78.93 7.49 -50.21
C MET A 814 78.24 8.86 -50.00
N ASN A 815 76.90 8.85 -49.98
CA ASN A 815 76.02 10.02 -49.92
C ASN A 815 74.93 9.80 -48.86
N PRO A 816 74.72 10.73 -47.89
CA PRO A 816 73.64 10.63 -46.92
C PRO A 816 72.25 10.45 -47.54
N TYR A 817 72.02 11.07 -48.71
CA TYR A 817 70.79 11.00 -49.50
C TYR A 817 70.68 9.74 -50.38
N SER A 818 71.33 8.63 -49.99
CA SER A 818 71.28 7.36 -50.73
C SER A 818 70.65 6.19 -49.97
N VAL A 819 70.06 6.46 -48.79
CA VAL A 819 69.41 5.46 -47.92
C VAL A 819 67.97 5.20 -48.40
N PRO A 820 67.60 3.99 -48.87
CA PRO A 820 66.25 3.73 -49.32
C PRO A 820 65.26 3.67 -48.14
N ALA A 821 64.15 4.41 -48.22
CA ALA A 821 63.11 4.39 -47.18
C ALA A 821 62.58 2.97 -46.87
N ALA A 822 62.50 2.10 -47.89
CA ALA A 822 62.11 0.71 -47.73
C ALA A 822 63.12 -0.14 -46.93
N GLU A 823 64.43 0.14 -47.03
CA GLU A 823 65.45 -0.54 -46.23
C GLU A 823 65.55 0.07 -44.82
N TYR A 824 65.38 1.38 -44.68
CA TYR A 824 65.37 2.05 -43.38
C TYR A 824 64.18 1.62 -42.51
N ASN A 825 62.98 1.51 -43.10
CA ASN A 825 61.79 1.07 -42.37
C ASN A 825 61.84 -0.41 -41.94
N LYS A 826 62.84 -1.18 -42.36
CA LYS A 826 63.12 -2.53 -41.82
C LYS A 826 63.89 -2.49 -40.49
N LEU A 827 64.38 -1.32 -40.03
CA LEU A 827 65.09 -1.18 -38.75
C LEU A 827 64.26 -1.74 -37.58
N GLY A 828 64.83 -2.73 -36.88
CA GLY A 828 64.19 -3.51 -35.82
C GLY A 828 63.78 -4.93 -36.22
N ASN A 829 63.90 -5.30 -37.50
CA ASN A 829 63.67 -6.66 -38.00
C ASN A 829 64.96 -7.20 -38.65
N PRO A 830 65.16 -8.53 -38.80
CA PRO A 830 66.24 -9.09 -39.60
C PRO A 830 66.21 -8.52 -41.03
N ALA A 831 67.31 -7.91 -41.49
CA ALA A 831 67.31 -7.12 -42.72
C ALA A 831 68.62 -7.10 -43.52
N SER A 832 69.76 -7.46 -42.92
CA SER A 832 71.08 -7.43 -43.55
C SER A 832 71.54 -8.83 -44.02
N HIS A 833 72.71 -8.88 -44.65
CA HIS A 833 73.52 -10.09 -44.77
C HIS A 833 74.63 -10.02 -43.70
N GLY A 834 74.42 -10.68 -42.55
CA GLY A 834 75.38 -10.76 -41.43
C GLY A 834 75.56 -9.49 -40.58
N CYS A 835 75.72 -8.31 -41.19
CA CYS A 835 76.04 -7.06 -40.47
C CYS A 835 74.91 -6.55 -39.54
N ILE A 836 75.23 -5.64 -38.63
CA ILE A 836 74.29 -5.05 -37.67
C ILE A 836 73.96 -3.62 -38.13
N ARG A 837 72.78 -3.43 -38.71
CA ARG A 837 72.31 -2.10 -39.16
C ARG A 837 71.63 -1.34 -38.02
N VAL A 838 71.94 -0.05 -37.90
CA VAL A 838 71.32 0.92 -36.98
C VAL A 838 70.94 2.20 -37.75
N CYS A 839 70.36 3.21 -37.10
CA CYS A 839 70.22 4.53 -37.69
C CYS A 839 71.55 5.32 -37.62
N VAL A 840 71.72 6.37 -38.43
CA VAL A 840 73.01 7.10 -38.54
C VAL A 840 73.46 7.73 -37.22
N ALA A 841 72.56 8.34 -36.43
CA ALA A 841 72.92 8.85 -35.09
C ALA A 841 73.52 7.77 -34.19
N ASP A 842 72.87 6.63 -34.10
CA ASP A 842 73.31 5.53 -33.22
C ASP A 842 74.56 4.83 -33.81
N ALA A 843 74.73 4.79 -35.14
CA ALA A 843 75.97 4.33 -35.81
C ALA A 843 77.17 5.22 -35.43
N LYS A 844 77.01 6.55 -35.59
CA LYS A 844 78.02 7.55 -35.23
C LYS A 844 78.36 7.45 -33.75
N TRP A 845 77.36 7.34 -32.88
CA TRP A 845 77.57 7.23 -31.45
C TRP A 845 78.41 5.99 -31.09
N ILE A 846 78.11 4.81 -31.65
CA ILE A 846 78.91 3.58 -31.45
C ILE A 846 80.34 3.75 -31.96
N TYR A 847 80.51 4.28 -33.17
CA TYR A 847 81.81 4.53 -33.80
C TYR A 847 82.70 5.47 -32.95
N GLU A 848 82.10 6.51 -32.37
CA GLU A 848 82.77 7.48 -31.52
C GLU A 848 83.09 6.93 -30.12
N ASN A 849 82.16 6.18 -29.51
CA ASN A 849 82.18 5.87 -28.07
C ASN A 849 82.56 4.41 -27.71
N CYS A 850 82.45 3.45 -28.64
CA CYS A 850 82.60 2.01 -28.35
C CYS A 850 83.85 1.36 -28.95
N ASN A 851 84.84 2.13 -29.40
CA ASN A 851 86.10 1.57 -29.90
C ASN A 851 86.86 0.85 -28.76
N GLY A 852 87.20 -0.43 -28.95
CA GLY A 852 87.79 -1.30 -27.94
C GLY A 852 86.79 -1.96 -26.99
N ALA A 853 85.49 -1.65 -27.08
CA ALA A 853 84.47 -2.27 -26.24
C ALA A 853 84.32 -3.78 -26.53
N THR A 854 84.02 -4.56 -25.50
CA THR A 854 83.56 -5.94 -25.67
C THR A 854 82.11 -5.93 -26.13
N ILE A 855 81.79 -6.70 -27.17
CA ILE A 855 80.42 -6.95 -27.62
C ILE A 855 80.06 -8.44 -27.44
N ARG A 856 78.85 -8.71 -26.95
CA ARG A 856 78.26 -10.06 -26.94
C ARG A 856 77.01 -10.09 -27.81
N ILE A 857 76.99 -10.99 -28.79
CA ILE A 857 75.86 -11.19 -29.71
C ILE A 857 75.20 -12.52 -29.34
N LEU A 858 73.89 -12.50 -29.12
CA LEU A 858 73.11 -13.63 -28.59
C LEU A 858 71.63 -13.56 -28.98
N ASP A 859 70.92 -14.64 -28.69
CA ASP A 859 69.45 -14.70 -28.72
C ASP A 859 68.90 -14.61 -27.29
N LYS A 860 67.69 -14.07 -27.15
CA LYS A 860 66.92 -14.12 -25.88
C LYS A 860 65.51 -14.60 -26.16
N LYS A 861 64.76 -14.86 -25.09
CA LYS A 861 63.30 -15.05 -25.20
C LYS A 861 62.68 -13.81 -25.87
N TYR A 862 61.82 -14.04 -26.85
CA TYR A 862 61.05 -12.99 -27.50
C TYR A 862 60.06 -12.33 -26.50
N GLU A 863 60.01 -11.01 -26.51
CA GLU A 863 59.02 -10.19 -25.81
C GLU A 863 58.23 -9.39 -26.85
N SER A 864 56.90 -9.35 -26.78
CA SER A 864 56.09 -8.62 -27.76
C SER A 864 56.06 -7.12 -27.49
N ARG A 865 56.22 -6.71 -26.23
CA ARG A 865 56.18 -5.30 -25.80
C ARG A 865 57.54 -4.63 -26.04
N GLU A 866 57.62 -3.81 -27.09
CA GLU A 866 58.77 -2.93 -27.39
C GLU A 866 59.42 -2.33 -26.14
N ALA A 867 58.63 -1.82 -25.18
CA ALA A 867 59.15 -1.14 -23.98
C ALA A 867 59.93 -2.03 -22.98
N LEU A 868 59.88 -3.36 -23.17
CA LEU A 868 60.54 -4.38 -22.36
C LEU A 868 61.48 -5.29 -23.19
N LYS A 869 61.67 -5.01 -24.49
CA LYS A 869 62.69 -5.64 -25.33
C LYS A 869 64.09 -5.22 -24.86
N GLY A 870 64.68 -6.02 -23.98
CA GLY A 870 65.93 -5.68 -23.28
C GLY A 870 65.72 -4.69 -22.12
N PRO A 871 66.76 -4.45 -21.30
CA PRO A 871 66.63 -3.71 -20.04
C PRO A 871 65.94 -2.33 -20.15
N LEU A 872 66.28 -1.57 -21.19
CA LEU A 872 65.75 -0.22 -21.44
C LEU A 872 64.64 -0.21 -22.51
N GLY A 873 64.06 -1.37 -22.84
CA GLY A 873 63.17 -1.51 -24.00
C GLY A 873 63.87 -1.24 -25.33
N ARG A 874 63.13 -1.27 -26.43
CA ARG A 874 63.60 -0.96 -27.79
C ARG A 874 63.09 0.41 -28.20
N ARG A 875 64.00 1.36 -28.39
CA ARG A 875 63.72 2.74 -28.84
C ARG A 875 62.77 2.76 -30.06
N ALA A 876 61.79 3.66 -30.06
CA ALA A 876 60.89 3.86 -31.20
C ALA A 876 61.68 4.25 -32.47
N ARG A 877 61.19 3.83 -33.65
CA ARG A 877 61.72 4.26 -34.95
C ARG A 877 60.87 5.43 -35.45
N VAL A 878 61.50 6.54 -35.82
CA VAL A 878 60.85 7.59 -36.61
C VAL A 878 60.67 7.04 -38.03
N PRO A 879 59.45 6.83 -38.56
CA PRO A 879 59.28 6.22 -39.87
C PRO A 879 59.66 7.19 -41.00
N MET A 880 60.34 6.65 -42.01
CA MET A 880 60.82 7.41 -43.17
C MET A 880 59.81 7.27 -44.31
N ARG A 881 59.22 8.37 -44.78
CA ARG A 881 58.20 8.36 -45.85
C ARG A 881 58.85 8.51 -47.23
N PRO A 882 58.39 7.81 -48.28
CA PRO A 882 58.73 8.19 -49.65
C PRO A 882 58.30 9.64 -49.93
N PRO A 883 59.03 10.41 -50.78
CA PRO A 883 60.22 10.01 -51.53
C PRO A 883 61.56 10.23 -50.78
N TYR A 884 61.56 10.49 -49.47
CA TYR A 884 62.80 10.79 -48.73
C TYR A 884 63.81 9.63 -48.78
N ASN A 885 65.08 10.00 -48.93
CA ASN A 885 66.23 9.12 -49.21
C ASN A 885 67.41 9.30 -48.23
N PHE A 886 67.18 9.97 -47.10
CA PHE A 886 68.14 10.18 -46.02
C PHE A 886 67.60 9.65 -44.68
N ASP A 887 68.50 9.26 -43.77
CA ASP A 887 68.12 8.85 -42.42
C ASP A 887 67.71 10.10 -41.59
N PRO A 888 66.49 10.18 -41.02
CA PRO A 888 66.02 11.34 -40.26
C PRO A 888 66.72 11.51 -38.89
N THR A 889 67.78 10.75 -38.63
CA THR A 889 68.68 10.89 -37.48
C THR A 889 70.13 11.23 -37.88
N ASP A 890 70.44 11.41 -39.17
CA ASP A 890 71.78 11.78 -39.60
C ASP A 890 72.12 13.21 -39.14
N PRO A 891 73.15 13.43 -38.30
CA PRO A 891 73.53 14.76 -37.81
C PRO A 891 74.32 15.59 -38.85
N SER A 892 74.27 15.21 -40.13
CA SER A 892 74.74 16.00 -41.27
C SER A 892 73.62 16.46 -42.20
N ILE A 893 72.36 16.35 -41.74
CA ILE A 893 71.11 16.77 -42.39
C ILE A 893 70.33 17.67 -41.43
#